data_AF-A0A970P857-F1
#
_entry.id   AF-A0A970P857-F1
#
_cell.length_a   1.000
_cell.length_b   1.000
_cell.length_c   1.000
_cell.angle_alpha   90.00
_cell.angle_beta   90.00
_cell.angle_gamma   90.00
#
_symmetry.space_group_name_H-M   'P 1'
#
loop_
_entity.id
_entity.type
_entity.pdbx_description
1 polymer ?
#
loop_
_entity_poly.entity_id
_entity_poly.type
_entity_poly.pdbx_seq_one_letter_code
_entity_poly.pdbx_strand_id
1 'polypeptide(L)'
;MYRLSCFAVASLILVATFALPADAQLPRLPRLEDIGGDILRGQIPGLDKILKEEPAISTSFDDAVFGVSLIDGFDPPVTAPMSQLPFTGDGGFIVALPGTYELAASSFCLHAGTHGPGEGEGYLWAPLKGAQAGIIQDVLDRYMMHPELDQSAVQSLIWGIQSKSKISDMPDELRDVAEVLLDDDQIRDLNGGALAIIPDELLNQAFVDVPPEVRMVLEAESRLRDRLRQEVFDFPALEQVAVLAGDPPAEAGGPVIPEGRWSFEPGGYFVRFDPSGYSETILQLYAPEQFRAVTDAVGRITSLTDRAGQTIELQYAAADPVIAAGDAAVAAHLLQSIRLLRPDGEAVEIVCVPGDFVLTGVPAGNGSFDGEANALYAQGETALADLRELAGHIDGASPDSPLVPNVMNLAHLARTLDRIAEREGAAVAGVRTIEALGHRAVASELALLLTGAESETAFRPVERETRLAMLPWATGSMIDVSAVTWQQRGRRLPVFRPSGGTGTPASRGRQRLGQSGRSREIPWYKPPARDSNRENGPQGRDAKGSYSDAKNGMDAIGKGQDAIEIIGGGPAGWAAGKIGMGIPNYLFGKILDFNFDAWGKASAALGGDPPVPNFDEIAMPEPIALPGFAPEQELSPEHTAAVQALTDTIARNLAVVRAANVTEDRLGGAMEAGNDEWTTRQAQVLVDYKRQAGLGMMEMAERIDDVLQALRNAGVDELIITPAAVEAYQQRLRTEGFDAQERQAAQILGITDEELDAMLAERIAGDPNALAGDLMESRAEFADALWWLGMGWSNLPAAEPAG
;
A
#
# COMPACT_ATOMS: atom_id res chain seq x y z
N MET A 1 45.17 57.45 64.35
CA MET A 1 44.52 56.58 65.35
C MET A 1 44.04 55.32 64.64
N TYR A 2 44.50 54.16 65.11
CA TYR A 2 43.96 52.78 64.99
C TYR A 2 43.28 52.33 63.67
N ARG A 3 43.93 51.46 62.88
CA ARG A 3 43.96 49.96 62.95
C ARG A 3 42.65 49.29 62.51
N LEU A 4 42.66 48.54 61.41
CA LEU A 4 42.67 47.06 61.42
C LEU A 4 42.89 46.48 60.00
N SER A 5 43.69 45.42 59.98
CA SER A 5 44.24 44.68 58.84
C SER A 5 43.31 43.54 58.39
N CYS A 6 43.42 43.08 57.13
CA CYS A 6 43.88 41.72 56.74
C CYS A 6 43.28 41.15 55.43
N PHE A 7 44.19 40.58 54.63
CA PHE A 7 44.08 39.45 53.68
C PHE A 7 43.42 39.60 52.29
N ALA A 8 43.98 38.80 51.40
CA ALA A 8 43.97 38.85 49.95
C ALA A 8 43.51 37.51 49.34
N VAL A 9 43.37 37.52 48.01
CA VAL A 9 43.40 36.38 47.06
C VAL A 9 42.06 35.75 46.62
N ALA A 10 41.90 35.76 45.29
CA ALA A 10 41.28 34.77 44.40
C ALA A 10 39.80 34.90 43.94
N SER A 11 39.71 35.14 42.62
CA SER A 11 38.90 34.45 41.60
C SER A 11 37.49 34.98 41.27
N LEU A 12 37.21 35.43 40.03
CA LEU A 12 37.02 34.72 38.75
C LEU A 12 35.66 34.00 38.65
N ILE A 13 34.92 34.36 37.58
CA ILE A 13 33.94 33.56 36.81
C ILE A 13 32.43 33.90 37.00
N LEU A 14 31.73 33.89 35.84
CA LEU A 14 30.28 33.73 35.57
C LEU A 14 29.43 35.03 35.70
N VAL A 15 28.64 35.54 34.75
CA VAL A 15 28.21 35.18 33.38
C VAL A 15 27.82 36.51 32.72
N ALA A 16 28.38 36.83 31.56
CA ALA A 16 27.79 37.80 30.64
C ALA A 16 27.98 37.26 29.22
N THR A 17 27.22 36.21 28.90
CA THR A 17 27.13 35.63 27.56
C THR A 17 25.77 36.00 26.96
N PHE A 18 25.86 36.72 25.84
CA PHE A 18 24.97 36.75 24.67
C PHE A 18 23.53 36.25 24.82
N ALA A 19 22.57 37.14 24.55
CA ALA A 19 21.23 36.77 24.12
C ALA A 19 20.99 37.37 22.72
N LEU A 20 21.34 36.60 21.68
CA LEU A 20 20.74 36.75 20.36
C LEU A 20 19.57 35.76 20.28
N PRO A 21 18.45 36.10 19.64
CA PRO A 21 17.36 35.15 19.43
C PRO A 21 17.84 34.04 18.48
N ALA A 22 17.62 32.80 18.88
CA ALA A 22 17.86 31.61 18.10
C ALA A 22 16.61 31.30 17.27
N ASP A 23 16.52 31.90 16.08
CA ASP A 23 15.61 31.46 15.03
C ASP A 23 16.39 30.52 14.11
N ALA A 24 16.11 29.21 14.18
CA ALA A 24 16.76 28.22 13.32
C ALA A 24 15.80 27.08 12.99
N GLN A 25 14.87 27.36 12.09
CA GLN A 25 14.14 26.37 11.30
C GLN A 25 13.66 27.17 10.06
N LEU A 26 14.03 26.71 8.86
CA LEU A 26 14.11 27.52 7.63
C LEU A 26 12.77 28.20 7.28
N PRO A 27 12.59 29.51 7.49
CA PRO A 27 11.55 30.26 6.81
C PRO A 27 12.02 30.52 5.38
N ARG A 28 11.05 30.54 4.46
CA ARG A 28 11.11 31.06 3.08
C ARG A 28 12.43 31.76 2.72
N LEU A 29 13.22 31.17 1.81
CA LEU A 29 14.36 31.84 1.19
C LEU A 29 13.88 33.21 0.66
N PRO A 30 14.40 34.35 1.16
CA PRO A 30 14.04 35.65 0.62
C PRO A 30 14.46 35.68 -0.86
N ARG A 31 13.67 36.30 -1.71
CA ARG A 31 14.08 36.50 -3.12
C ARG A 31 15.36 37.33 -3.08
N LEU A 32 16.37 36.94 -3.87
CA LEU A 32 17.68 37.62 -3.93
C LEU A 32 17.60 39.13 -4.24
N GLU A 33 16.46 39.56 -4.80
CA GLU A 33 16.10 40.96 -5.03
C GLU A 33 16.02 41.79 -3.74
N ASP A 34 15.68 41.15 -2.61
CA ASP A 34 15.46 41.78 -1.31
C ASP A 34 16.74 41.84 -0.44
N ILE A 35 17.81 41.13 -0.82
CA ILE A 35 19.04 40.95 -0.01
C ILE A 35 20.25 41.69 -0.59
N GLY A 36 20.03 42.77 -1.35
CA GLY A 36 21.13 43.64 -1.78
C GLY A 36 22.16 42.98 -2.71
N GLY A 37 21.69 42.17 -3.66
CA GLY A 37 22.51 41.48 -4.67
C GLY A 37 23.29 42.39 -5.63
N ASP A 38 23.37 43.69 -5.39
CA ASP A 38 24.16 44.65 -6.18
C ASP A 38 25.64 44.71 -5.73
N ILE A 39 25.99 44.22 -4.53
CA ILE A 39 27.37 44.30 -3.99
C ILE A 39 28.28 43.18 -4.52
N LEU A 40 27.72 42.04 -4.96
CA LEU A 40 28.47 40.88 -5.48
C LEU A 40 28.47 40.76 -7.01
N ARG A 41 27.66 41.56 -7.72
CA ARG A 41 27.61 41.60 -9.19
C ARG A 41 28.87 42.26 -9.76
N GLY A 42 29.87 41.44 -10.09
CA GLY A 42 31.00 41.88 -10.92
C GLY A 42 32.38 41.37 -10.53
N GLN A 43 32.53 40.66 -9.41
CA GLN A 43 33.86 40.15 -8.97
C GLN A 43 34.12 38.68 -9.29
N ILE A 44 33.07 37.88 -9.55
CA ILE A 44 33.19 36.46 -9.87
C ILE A 44 32.44 36.15 -11.18
N PRO A 45 33.15 35.80 -12.28
CA PRO A 45 32.50 35.41 -13.53
C PRO A 45 31.57 34.21 -13.33
N GLY A 46 30.28 34.36 -13.64
CA GLY A 46 29.30 33.26 -13.58
C GLY A 46 28.57 33.07 -12.25
N LEU A 47 28.94 33.81 -11.19
CA LEU A 47 28.26 33.73 -9.88
C LEU A 47 26.78 34.12 -9.97
N ASP A 48 26.47 35.12 -10.81
CA ASP A 48 25.11 35.59 -11.06
C ASP A 48 24.22 34.51 -11.72
N LYS A 49 24.83 33.52 -12.40
CA LYS A 49 24.11 32.39 -13.01
C LYS A 49 23.86 31.27 -12.00
N ILE A 50 24.81 31.04 -11.08
CA ILE A 50 24.72 29.99 -10.05
C ILE A 50 23.75 30.39 -8.94
N LEU A 51 23.79 31.65 -8.49
CA LEU A 51 22.85 32.17 -7.50
C LEU A 51 21.41 32.30 -8.04
N LYS A 52 21.22 32.19 -9.35
CA LYS A 52 19.90 32.15 -10.02
C LYS A 52 19.49 30.74 -10.43
N GLU A 53 20.36 29.75 -10.25
CA GLU A 53 20.07 28.38 -10.64
C GLU A 53 19.13 27.77 -9.58
N GLU A 54 18.03 27.19 -10.05
CA GLU A 54 17.07 26.53 -9.18
C GLU A 54 17.73 25.36 -8.42
N PRO A 55 17.39 25.13 -7.14
CA PRO A 55 17.86 23.96 -6.40
C PRO A 55 17.52 22.65 -7.14
N ALA A 56 18.31 21.60 -6.87
CA ALA A 56 18.06 20.27 -7.45
C ALA A 56 16.65 19.76 -7.09
N ILE A 57 16.27 19.90 -5.81
CA ILE A 57 14.91 19.75 -5.30
C ILE A 57 14.50 21.04 -4.60
N SER A 58 13.32 21.56 -4.95
CA SER A 58 12.72 22.78 -4.39
C SER A 58 11.36 22.54 -3.75
N THR A 59 10.88 21.28 -3.69
CA THR A 59 9.65 20.90 -2.97
C THR A 59 9.71 21.34 -1.51
N SER A 60 8.58 21.80 -0.98
CA SER A 60 8.45 22.28 0.38
C SER A 60 7.04 22.04 0.91
N PHE A 61 6.82 22.31 2.20
CA PHE A 61 5.47 22.20 2.79
C PHE A 61 4.46 23.17 2.14
N ASP A 62 4.91 24.30 1.59
CA ASP A 62 4.05 25.23 0.83
C ASP A 62 3.48 24.59 -0.46
N ASP A 63 4.09 23.49 -0.92
CA ASP A 63 3.62 22.71 -2.07
C ASP A 63 2.67 21.57 -1.67
N ALA A 64 2.57 21.27 -0.37
CA ALA A 64 1.75 20.19 0.19
C ALA A 64 0.29 20.62 0.43
N VAL A 65 -0.31 21.23 -0.59
CA VAL A 65 -1.63 21.89 -0.53
C VAL A 65 -2.82 20.93 -0.70
N PHE A 66 -2.55 19.63 -0.75
CA PHE A 66 -3.53 18.61 -1.12
C PHE A 66 -4.17 17.88 0.07
N GLY A 67 -3.94 18.36 1.30
CA GLY A 67 -4.48 17.74 2.51
C GLY A 67 -6.01 17.74 2.54
N VAL A 68 -6.60 16.66 3.04
CA VAL A 68 -8.06 16.42 3.03
C VAL A 68 -8.57 16.21 4.45
N SER A 69 -9.01 17.31 5.10
CA SER A 69 -9.53 17.26 6.47
C SER A 69 -10.92 16.59 6.59
N LEU A 70 -11.68 16.51 5.49
CA LEU A 70 -13.05 15.97 5.50
C LEU A 70 -13.13 14.47 5.82
N ILE A 71 -12.03 13.75 5.66
CA ILE A 71 -11.90 12.32 5.96
C ILE A 71 -10.78 12.06 7.00
N ASP A 72 -10.44 13.07 7.81
CA ASP A 72 -9.58 12.85 8.98
C ASP A 72 -10.23 11.78 9.89
N GLY A 73 -9.42 10.87 10.43
CA GLY A 73 -9.90 9.74 11.23
C GLY A 73 -10.37 8.54 10.40
N PHE A 74 -10.46 8.66 9.07
CA PHE A 74 -10.75 7.52 8.21
C PHE A 74 -9.61 6.49 8.28
N ASP A 75 -9.88 5.39 8.98
CA ASP A 75 -9.01 4.21 9.05
C ASP A 75 -9.70 3.00 8.41
N PRO A 76 -9.31 2.61 7.20
CA PRO A 76 -9.94 1.50 6.48
C PRO A 76 -9.84 0.19 7.28
N PRO A 77 -10.96 -0.53 7.51
CA PRO A 77 -10.94 -1.74 8.33
C PRO A 77 -10.19 -2.90 7.66
N VAL A 78 -10.00 -2.83 6.35
CA VAL A 78 -9.31 -3.82 5.53
C VAL A 78 -8.46 -3.08 4.50
N THR A 79 -7.20 -3.48 4.36
CA THR A 79 -6.28 -3.00 3.34
C THR A 79 -5.76 -4.18 2.51
N ALA A 80 -5.56 -3.95 1.22
CA ALA A 80 -4.98 -4.90 0.30
C ALA A 80 -3.49 -4.58 0.05
N PRO A 81 -2.63 -5.60 -0.14
CA PRO A 81 -1.24 -5.38 -0.55
C PRO A 81 -1.17 -4.71 -1.93
N MET A 82 -0.60 -3.50 -2.01
CA MET A 82 -0.37 -2.82 -3.29
C MET A 82 0.55 -3.63 -4.21
N SER A 83 1.48 -4.40 -3.64
CA SER A 83 2.37 -5.30 -4.38
C SER A 83 1.65 -6.43 -5.14
N GLN A 84 0.37 -6.66 -4.88
CA GLN A 84 -0.44 -7.63 -5.62
C GLN A 84 -1.18 -7.02 -6.82
N LEU A 85 -1.14 -5.69 -6.97
CA LEU A 85 -1.66 -5.02 -8.16
C LEU A 85 -0.79 -5.31 -9.38
N PRO A 86 -1.37 -5.30 -10.59
CA PRO A 86 -0.59 -5.39 -11.81
C PRO A 86 0.40 -4.22 -11.89
N PHE A 87 1.62 -4.50 -12.30
CA PHE A 87 2.71 -3.53 -12.32
C PHE A 87 3.05 -3.15 -13.76
N THR A 88 3.38 -1.88 -13.98
CA THR A 88 3.56 -1.33 -15.33
C THR A 88 4.91 -1.66 -15.97
N GLY A 89 5.86 -2.20 -15.20
CA GLY A 89 7.22 -2.46 -15.65
C GLY A 89 8.19 -1.28 -15.45
N ASP A 90 7.67 -0.12 -15.02
CA ASP A 90 8.43 1.14 -14.92
C ASP A 90 8.18 1.92 -13.60
N GLY A 91 7.89 1.20 -12.52
CA GLY A 91 7.71 1.76 -11.17
C GLY A 91 6.26 2.11 -10.80
N GLY A 92 5.28 1.82 -11.66
CA GLY A 92 3.87 2.09 -11.42
C GLY A 92 3.02 0.85 -11.11
N PHE A 93 1.99 1.02 -10.29
CA PHE A 93 0.95 0.01 -10.06
C PHE A 93 -0.35 0.41 -10.76
N ILE A 94 -0.97 -0.51 -11.47
CA ILE A 94 -2.28 -0.33 -12.12
C ILE A 94 -3.36 -0.53 -11.05
N VAL A 95 -3.99 0.56 -10.61
CA VAL A 95 -5.06 0.54 -9.61
C VAL A 95 -6.39 0.30 -10.31
N ALA A 96 -6.56 -0.92 -10.82
CA ALA A 96 -7.65 -1.29 -11.72
C ALA A 96 -9.02 -1.35 -11.02
N LEU A 97 -9.05 -1.50 -9.70
CA LEU A 97 -10.25 -1.57 -8.88
C LEU A 97 -10.18 -0.56 -7.71
N PRO A 98 -11.30 0.02 -7.29
CA PRO A 98 -11.41 0.80 -6.05
C PRO A 98 -11.16 -0.06 -4.82
N GLY A 99 -10.55 0.54 -3.80
CA GLY A 99 -10.20 -0.14 -2.56
C GLY A 99 -9.09 0.59 -1.82
N THR A 100 -8.76 0.08 -0.64
CA THR A 100 -7.60 0.55 0.10
C THR A 100 -6.42 -0.38 -0.15
N TYR A 101 -5.29 0.21 -0.49
CA TYR A 101 -4.04 -0.46 -0.75
C TYR A 101 -2.95 0.03 0.18
N GLU A 102 -2.03 -0.85 0.54
CA GLU A 102 -0.90 -0.54 1.40
C GLU A 102 0.41 -1.03 0.79
N LEU A 103 1.44 -0.20 0.91
CA LEU A 103 2.80 -0.50 0.49
C LEU A 103 3.77 -0.12 1.61
N ALA A 104 4.49 -1.10 2.14
CA ALA A 104 5.72 -0.84 2.88
C ALA A 104 6.81 -0.47 1.87
N ALA A 105 7.27 0.78 1.91
CA ALA A 105 8.22 1.32 0.95
C ALA A 105 9.53 1.74 1.63
N SER A 106 10.65 1.49 0.94
CA SER A 106 11.87 2.25 1.18
C SER A 106 11.61 3.72 0.85
N SER A 107 11.88 4.61 1.79
CA SER A 107 11.81 6.06 1.60
C SER A 107 13.18 6.70 1.54
N PHE A 108 13.25 7.89 0.94
CA PHE A 108 14.51 8.60 0.72
C PHE A 108 14.39 10.06 1.18
N CYS A 109 15.42 10.54 1.86
CA CYS A 109 15.54 11.92 2.27
C CYS A 109 15.89 12.82 1.07
N LEU A 110 14.99 13.75 0.74
CA LEU A 110 15.11 14.67 -0.39
C LEU A 110 15.65 16.07 -0.01
N HIS A 111 15.98 16.28 1.26
CA HIS A 111 16.59 17.51 1.76
C HIS A 111 17.78 17.22 2.66
N ALA A 112 18.99 17.29 2.08
CA ALA A 112 20.20 17.19 2.87
C ALA A 112 20.39 18.39 3.82
N GLY A 113 20.96 18.14 5.00
CA GLY A 113 21.18 19.14 6.04
C GLY A 113 19.93 19.51 6.83
N THR A 114 18.92 18.64 6.85
CA THR A 114 17.68 18.83 7.62
C THR A 114 17.50 17.73 8.65
N HIS A 115 16.63 17.95 9.64
CA HIS A 115 16.27 16.93 10.60
C HIS A 115 15.40 15.85 9.92
N GLY A 116 15.65 14.59 10.24
CA GLY A 116 14.85 13.47 9.75
C GLY A 116 13.42 13.48 10.31
N PRO A 117 12.48 12.79 9.66
CA PRO A 117 11.12 12.63 10.14
C PRO A 117 11.10 11.92 11.50
N GLY A 118 10.19 12.35 12.39
CA GLY A 118 9.91 11.69 13.67
C GLY A 118 8.55 10.99 13.69
N GLU A 119 8.35 10.07 14.64
CA GLU A 119 7.07 9.35 14.83
C GLU A 119 5.94 10.29 15.31
N GLY A 120 4.73 10.14 14.74
CA GLY A 120 3.50 10.80 15.21
C GLY A 120 3.20 12.20 14.63
N GLU A 121 3.90 12.63 13.58
CA GLU A 121 3.59 13.86 12.84
C GLU A 121 2.78 13.55 11.58
N GLY A 122 1.85 14.43 11.20
CA GLY A 122 1.07 14.29 9.97
C GLY A 122 1.85 14.73 8.72
N TYR A 123 1.86 13.89 7.69
CA TYR A 123 2.51 14.12 6.40
C TYR A 123 1.47 14.43 5.33
N LEU A 124 1.79 15.38 4.46
CA LEU A 124 0.96 15.71 3.30
C LEU A 124 1.70 15.39 2.00
N TRP A 125 0.97 14.93 1.00
CA TRP A 125 1.52 14.71 -0.34
C TRP A 125 1.89 16.06 -0.98
N ALA A 126 3.09 16.14 -1.52
CA ALA A 126 3.55 17.25 -2.35
C ALA A 126 4.21 16.73 -3.64
N PRO A 127 4.06 17.44 -4.77
CA PRO A 127 4.74 17.09 -6.01
C PRO A 127 6.25 17.39 -5.90
N LEU A 128 7.07 16.58 -6.59
CA LEU A 128 8.49 16.88 -6.76
C LEU A 128 8.70 18.11 -7.65
N LYS A 129 9.47 19.07 -7.16
CA LYS A 129 9.84 20.33 -7.84
C LYS A 129 11.35 20.53 -7.76
N GLY A 130 11.92 21.28 -8.70
CA GLY A 130 13.34 21.59 -8.76
C GLY A 130 13.99 21.20 -10.08
N ALA A 131 15.21 21.68 -10.30
CA ALA A 131 15.94 21.51 -11.56
C ALA A 131 16.27 20.05 -11.89
N GLN A 132 16.40 19.20 -10.86
CA GLN A 132 16.77 17.78 -10.99
C GLN A 132 15.64 16.84 -10.50
N ALA A 133 14.43 17.35 -10.30
CA ALA A 133 13.29 16.56 -9.83
C ALA A 133 12.97 15.39 -10.76
N GLY A 134 13.06 15.58 -12.08
CA GLY A 134 12.85 14.51 -13.06
C GLY A 134 13.92 13.40 -12.98
N ILE A 135 15.19 13.77 -12.81
CA ILE A 135 16.26 12.77 -12.66
C ILE A 135 16.07 11.98 -11.36
N ILE A 136 15.74 12.64 -10.26
CA ILE A 136 15.48 11.98 -8.97
C ILE A 136 14.26 11.06 -9.06
N GLN A 137 13.19 11.49 -9.74
CA GLN A 137 12.03 10.66 -10.03
C GLN A 137 12.44 9.36 -10.76
N ASP A 138 13.25 9.48 -11.82
CA ASP A 138 13.69 8.32 -12.60
C ASP A 138 14.57 7.36 -11.77
N VAL A 139 15.43 7.89 -10.90
CA VAL A 139 16.22 7.07 -9.95
C VAL A 139 15.30 6.26 -9.05
N LEU A 140 14.25 6.88 -8.49
CA LEU A 140 13.30 6.21 -7.61
C LEU A 140 12.46 5.17 -8.36
N ASP A 141 12.00 5.49 -9.58
CA ASP A 141 11.23 4.58 -10.43
C ASP A 141 12.04 3.35 -10.82
N ARG A 142 13.31 3.54 -11.22
CA ARG A 142 14.21 2.43 -11.58
C ARG A 142 14.68 1.64 -10.37
N TYR A 143 14.83 2.25 -9.20
CA TYR A 143 15.17 1.50 -7.98
C TYR A 143 14.11 0.46 -7.62
N MET A 144 12.83 0.72 -7.91
CA MET A 144 11.77 -0.28 -7.75
C MET A 144 11.99 -1.53 -8.62
N MET A 145 12.69 -1.40 -9.75
CA MET A 145 13.09 -2.50 -10.63
C MET A 145 14.39 -3.18 -10.22
N HIS A 146 15.13 -2.56 -9.32
CA HIS A 146 16.45 -2.98 -8.89
C HIS A 146 16.55 -3.08 -7.35
N PRO A 147 15.68 -3.89 -6.70
CA PRO A 147 15.68 -4.05 -5.25
C PRO A 147 16.94 -4.74 -4.69
N GLU A 148 17.79 -5.29 -5.56
CA GLU A 148 19.12 -5.80 -5.21
C GLU A 148 20.13 -4.70 -4.84
N LEU A 149 19.85 -3.45 -5.21
CA LEU A 149 20.71 -2.32 -4.87
C LEU A 149 20.53 -1.93 -3.41
N ASP A 150 21.63 -1.63 -2.73
CA ASP A 150 21.58 -1.16 -1.34
C ASP A 150 20.94 0.23 -1.26
N GLN A 151 19.88 0.36 -0.44
CA GLN A 151 19.16 1.63 -0.24
C GLN A 151 20.09 2.78 0.18
N SER A 152 21.13 2.49 0.98
CA SER A 152 22.13 3.47 1.43
C SER A 152 22.96 4.04 0.28
N ALA A 153 23.30 3.21 -0.72
CA ALA A 153 24.00 3.65 -1.91
C ALA A 153 23.10 4.53 -2.79
N VAL A 154 21.83 4.16 -2.95
CA VAL A 154 20.84 4.95 -3.70
C VAL A 154 20.58 6.30 -3.01
N GLN A 155 20.42 6.31 -1.68
CA GLN A 155 20.30 7.55 -0.88
C GLN A 155 21.53 8.47 -1.05
N SER A 156 22.72 7.89 -1.12
CA SER A 156 23.97 8.63 -1.34
C SER A 156 24.07 9.20 -2.74
N LEU A 157 23.62 8.47 -3.76
CA LEU A 157 23.50 8.98 -5.13
C LEU A 157 22.52 10.16 -5.19
N ILE A 158 21.35 10.05 -4.54
CA ILE A 158 20.36 11.13 -4.44
C ILE A 158 20.98 12.38 -3.79
N TRP A 159 21.70 12.25 -2.68
CA TRP A 159 22.42 13.37 -2.07
C TRP A 159 23.57 13.90 -2.94
N GLY A 160 24.20 13.05 -3.73
CA GLY A 160 25.18 13.43 -4.75
C GLY A 160 24.58 14.32 -5.83
N ILE A 161 23.41 13.94 -6.36
CA ILE A 161 22.65 14.74 -7.32
C ILE A 161 22.22 16.08 -6.70
N GLN A 162 21.67 16.05 -5.48
CA GLN A 162 21.25 17.27 -4.78
C GLN A 162 22.42 18.25 -4.52
N SER A 163 23.56 17.74 -4.09
CA SER A 163 24.78 18.53 -3.86
C SER A 163 25.53 18.92 -5.14
N LYS A 164 25.01 18.51 -6.31
CA LYS A 164 25.59 18.75 -7.64
C LYS A 164 27.00 18.17 -7.76
N SER A 165 27.23 17.00 -7.15
CA SER A 165 28.44 16.20 -7.31
C SER A 165 28.49 15.60 -8.71
N LYS A 166 29.68 15.56 -9.33
CA LYS A 166 29.86 14.82 -10.59
C LYS A 166 29.83 13.33 -10.31
N ILE A 167 29.08 12.57 -11.11
CA ILE A 167 29.08 11.10 -11.05
C ILE A 167 30.50 10.57 -11.28
N SER A 168 31.28 11.18 -12.17
CA SER A 168 32.66 10.77 -12.46
C SER A 168 33.61 10.86 -11.26
N ASP A 169 33.27 11.69 -10.28
CA ASP A 169 34.12 11.96 -9.11
C ASP A 169 33.71 11.13 -7.89
N MET A 170 32.61 10.35 -8.00
CA MET A 170 32.11 9.49 -6.92
C MET A 170 32.93 8.19 -6.79
N PRO A 171 32.95 7.53 -5.61
CA PRO A 171 33.54 6.20 -5.46
C PRO A 171 32.90 5.16 -6.39
N ASP A 172 33.68 4.13 -6.74
CA ASP A 172 33.34 3.11 -7.74
C ASP A 172 31.94 2.51 -7.50
N GLU A 173 31.64 2.17 -6.25
CA GLU A 173 30.33 1.63 -5.83
C GLU A 173 29.15 2.55 -6.21
N LEU A 174 29.27 3.85 -6.01
CA LEU A 174 28.20 4.80 -6.36
C LEU A 174 28.13 5.06 -7.87
N ARG A 175 29.24 4.90 -8.60
CA ARG A 175 29.24 4.97 -10.07
C ARG A 175 28.55 3.76 -10.67
N ASP A 176 28.79 2.56 -10.12
CA ASP A 176 28.11 1.34 -10.55
C ASP A 176 26.59 1.45 -10.32
N VAL A 177 26.16 1.99 -9.17
CA VAL A 177 24.74 2.27 -8.90
C VAL A 177 24.17 3.32 -9.86
N ALA A 178 24.91 4.39 -10.14
CA ALA A 178 24.51 5.41 -11.11
C ALA A 178 24.35 4.84 -12.52
N GLU A 179 25.23 3.94 -12.96
CA GLU A 179 25.14 3.27 -14.28
C GLU A 179 23.91 2.37 -14.41
N VAL A 180 23.39 1.84 -13.30
CA VAL A 180 22.13 1.06 -13.28
C VAL A 180 20.91 1.98 -13.29
N LEU A 181 20.94 3.07 -12.51
CA LEU A 181 19.75 3.90 -12.24
C LEU A 181 19.63 5.16 -13.10
N LEU A 182 20.66 5.56 -13.83
CA LEU A 182 20.67 6.75 -14.68
C LEU A 182 20.99 6.36 -16.13
N ASP A 183 20.39 7.07 -17.08
CA ASP A 183 20.78 6.93 -18.48
C ASP A 183 22.01 7.77 -18.85
N ASP A 184 22.59 7.47 -20.02
CA ASP A 184 23.81 8.14 -20.50
C ASP A 184 23.66 9.66 -20.66
N ASP A 185 22.44 10.14 -20.94
CA ASP A 185 22.16 11.57 -21.10
C ASP A 185 22.10 12.24 -19.72
N GLN A 186 21.43 11.62 -18.75
CA GLN A 186 21.38 12.06 -17.36
C GLN A 186 22.78 12.10 -16.73
N ILE A 187 23.59 11.05 -16.91
CA ILE A 187 24.97 11.01 -16.40
C ILE A 187 25.81 12.13 -17.02
N ARG A 188 25.66 12.37 -18.33
CA ARG A 188 26.38 13.45 -19.03
C ARG A 188 25.95 14.83 -18.52
N ASP A 189 24.67 15.03 -18.29
CA ASP A 189 24.11 16.29 -17.79
C ASP A 189 24.60 16.57 -16.36
N LEU A 190 24.60 15.56 -15.48
CA LEU A 190 25.11 15.67 -14.11
C LEU A 190 26.63 15.91 -14.05
N ASN A 191 27.40 15.33 -14.98
CA ASN A 191 28.84 15.59 -15.10
C ASN A 191 29.16 16.95 -15.76
N GLY A 192 28.25 17.47 -16.59
CA GLY A 192 28.43 18.66 -17.44
C GLY A 192 27.84 19.96 -16.89
N GLY A 193 27.13 19.94 -15.75
CA GLY A 193 26.44 21.09 -15.17
C GLY A 193 27.34 22.32 -14.92
N ALA A 194 26.76 23.53 -14.91
CA ALA A 194 27.47 24.81 -14.91
C ALA A 194 28.42 25.05 -13.72
N LEU A 195 28.27 24.29 -12.63
CA LEU A 195 29.14 24.29 -11.45
C LEU A 195 30.44 23.48 -11.62
N ALA A 196 30.52 22.57 -12.60
CA ALA A 196 31.71 21.78 -12.91
C ALA A 196 32.95 22.62 -13.29
N ILE A 197 32.75 23.92 -13.55
CA ILE A 197 33.73 24.87 -14.08
C ILE A 197 34.24 25.82 -12.97
N ILE A 198 33.64 25.82 -11.78
CA ILE A 198 34.02 26.77 -10.71
C ILE A 198 34.93 26.08 -9.68
N PRO A 199 36.16 26.58 -9.45
CA PRO A 199 37.03 26.07 -8.39
C PRO A 199 36.39 26.18 -7.00
N ASP A 200 36.56 25.16 -6.14
CA ASP A 200 35.98 25.10 -4.79
C ASP A 200 36.39 26.32 -3.93
N GLU A 201 37.61 26.85 -4.14
CA GLU A 201 38.10 28.06 -3.48
C GLU A 201 37.28 29.32 -3.81
N LEU A 202 36.72 29.37 -5.02
CA LEU A 202 35.95 30.50 -5.52
C LEU A 202 34.50 30.48 -5.03
N LEU A 203 33.91 29.28 -4.90
CA LEU A 203 32.64 29.06 -4.20
C LEU A 203 32.76 29.49 -2.74
N ASN A 204 33.78 29.02 -2.01
CA ASN A 204 33.98 29.32 -0.59
C ASN A 204 34.16 30.82 -0.30
N GLN A 205 34.74 31.59 -1.24
CA GLN A 205 34.87 33.05 -1.12
C GLN A 205 33.59 33.81 -1.47
N ALA A 206 32.72 33.25 -2.32
CA ALA A 206 31.47 33.89 -2.74
C ALA A 206 30.39 33.91 -1.63
N PHE A 207 30.57 33.12 -0.56
CA PHE A 207 29.53 32.86 0.44
C PHE A 207 29.68 33.63 1.76
N VAL A 208 30.62 34.58 1.83
CA VAL A 208 30.89 35.38 3.03
C VAL A 208 29.72 36.30 3.41
N ASP A 209 28.95 36.77 2.41
CA ASP A 209 27.84 37.73 2.57
C ASP A 209 26.44 37.11 2.47
N VAL A 210 26.34 35.77 2.49
CA VAL A 210 25.07 35.04 2.39
C VAL A 210 24.40 34.94 3.78
N PRO A 211 23.06 35.07 3.90
CA PRO A 211 22.35 34.87 5.17
C PRO A 211 22.73 33.54 5.86
N PRO A 212 22.79 33.49 7.20
CA PRO A 212 23.23 32.32 7.95
C PRO A 212 22.52 31.02 7.55
N GLU A 213 21.24 31.11 7.21
CA GLU A 213 20.36 29.98 6.90
C GLU A 213 20.72 29.36 5.53
N VAL A 214 20.96 30.21 4.53
CA VAL A 214 21.39 29.77 3.19
C VAL A 214 22.83 29.27 3.23
N ARG A 215 23.68 29.87 4.07
CA ARG A 215 25.06 29.42 4.30
C ARG A 215 25.10 28.00 4.87
N MET A 216 24.22 27.67 5.80
CA MET A 216 24.18 26.34 6.42
C MET A 216 23.88 25.23 5.40
N VAL A 217 22.90 25.45 4.51
CA VAL A 217 22.56 24.50 3.44
C VAL A 217 23.74 24.34 2.46
N LEU A 218 24.34 25.45 2.04
CA LEU A 218 25.49 25.42 1.12
C LEU A 218 26.74 24.77 1.73
N GLU A 219 26.98 24.97 3.03
CA GLU A 219 28.05 24.29 3.76
C GLU A 219 27.79 22.78 3.90
N ALA A 220 26.54 22.39 4.15
CA ALA A 220 26.14 20.98 4.19
C ALA A 220 26.34 20.31 2.82
N GLU A 221 25.88 20.94 1.73
CA GLU A 221 26.11 20.47 0.35
C GLU A 221 27.61 20.35 0.04
N SER A 222 28.43 21.34 0.43
CA SER A 222 29.88 21.28 0.20
C SER A 222 30.55 20.13 0.95
N ARG A 223 30.18 19.91 2.23
CA ARG A 223 30.70 18.78 3.02
C ARG A 223 30.28 17.43 2.44
N LEU A 224 29.08 17.34 1.87
CA LEU A 224 28.61 16.14 1.16
C LEU A 224 29.46 15.89 -0.09
N ARG A 225 29.70 16.90 -0.92
CA ARG A 225 30.59 16.77 -2.08
C ARG A 225 31.97 16.26 -1.69
N ASP A 226 32.57 16.82 -0.64
CA ASP A 226 33.91 16.41 -0.19
C ASP A 226 33.94 14.94 0.26
N ARG A 227 32.88 14.47 0.91
CA ARG A 227 32.74 13.06 1.31
C ARG A 227 32.52 12.14 0.12
N LEU A 228 31.71 12.57 -0.84
CA LEU A 228 31.41 11.82 -2.06
C LEU A 228 32.60 11.75 -3.03
N ARG A 229 33.67 12.52 -2.83
CA ARG A 229 34.93 12.39 -3.62
C ARG A 229 35.94 11.42 -3.01
N GLN A 230 35.66 10.87 -1.83
CA GLN A 230 36.57 9.96 -1.16
C GLN A 230 36.56 8.59 -1.86
N GLU A 231 37.74 7.96 -1.98
CA GLU A 231 37.87 6.64 -2.64
C GLU A 231 37.11 5.53 -1.89
N VAL A 232 36.88 5.71 -0.59
CA VAL A 232 36.16 4.74 0.25
C VAL A 232 34.77 5.29 0.56
N PHE A 233 33.74 4.53 0.18
CA PHE A 233 32.36 4.82 0.54
C PHE A 233 32.11 4.53 2.03
N ASP A 234 31.57 5.51 2.75
CA ASP A 234 31.21 5.42 4.18
C ASP A 234 29.87 6.10 4.40
N PHE A 235 28.81 5.31 4.30
CA PHE A 235 27.43 5.79 4.46
C PHE A 235 27.16 6.42 5.83
N PRO A 236 27.51 5.82 6.98
CA PRO A 236 27.32 6.46 8.29
C PRO A 236 27.98 7.85 8.40
N ALA A 237 29.15 8.05 7.76
CA ALA A 237 29.80 9.35 7.77
C ALA A 237 29.10 10.38 6.85
N LEU A 238 28.49 9.93 5.74
CA LEU A 238 27.66 10.76 4.87
C LEU A 238 26.34 11.15 5.55
N GLU A 239 25.67 10.17 6.17
CA GLU A 239 24.40 10.35 6.86
C GLU A 239 24.50 11.38 7.98
N GLN A 240 25.59 11.38 8.76
CA GLN A 240 25.81 12.39 9.81
C GLN A 240 25.92 13.83 9.29
N VAL A 241 26.26 14.02 8.01
CA VAL A 241 26.30 15.33 7.36
C VAL A 241 24.92 15.68 6.79
N ALA A 242 24.23 14.70 6.21
CA ALA A 242 22.97 14.90 5.51
C ALA A 242 21.74 14.94 6.43
N VAL A 243 21.76 14.27 7.58
CA VAL A 243 20.62 14.18 8.50
C VAL A 243 21.03 14.77 9.85
N LEU A 244 20.42 15.89 10.23
CA LEU A 244 20.71 16.57 11.49
C LEU A 244 20.18 15.77 12.68
N ALA A 245 21.06 15.47 13.64
CA ALA A 245 20.70 14.79 14.88
C ALA A 245 20.09 15.75 15.92
N GLY A 246 19.14 15.25 16.71
CA GLY A 246 18.45 16.00 17.78
C GLY A 246 17.07 16.52 17.37
N ASP A 247 16.29 16.96 18.35
CA ASP A 247 14.97 17.56 18.09
C ASP A 247 15.15 18.90 17.36
N PRO A 248 14.37 19.17 16.29
CA PRO A 248 14.36 20.48 15.68
C PRO A 248 13.91 21.54 16.70
N PRO A 249 14.41 22.78 16.62
CA PRO A 249 13.91 23.88 17.44
C PRO A 249 12.39 24.02 17.31
N ALA A 250 11.71 24.42 18.38
CA ALA A 250 10.27 24.63 18.32
C ALA A 250 9.95 25.89 17.49
N GLU A 251 9.51 25.75 16.25
CA GLU A 251 8.92 26.85 15.48
C GLU A 251 7.61 27.32 16.12
N ALA A 252 7.47 28.64 16.28
CA ALA A 252 6.22 29.27 16.68
C ALA A 252 5.36 29.61 15.44
N GLY A 253 4.13 29.08 15.35
CA GLY A 253 3.08 29.60 14.45
C GLY A 253 2.51 28.67 13.36
N GLY A 254 2.57 27.35 13.52
CA GLY A 254 2.09 26.23 12.65
C GLY A 254 0.63 25.96 12.41
N PRO A 255 0.20 25.59 11.19
CA PRO A 255 -0.89 24.62 11.09
C PRO A 255 -0.41 23.28 11.64
N VAL A 256 -1.20 22.68 12.53
CA VAL A 256 -0.95 21.33 13.06
C VAL A 256 -1.62 20.33 12.12
N ILE A 257 -0.85 19.42 11.55
CA ILE A 257 -1.37 18.34 10.71
C ILE A 257 -1.48 17.08 11.57
N PRO A 258 -2.70 16.51 11.74
CA PRO A 258 -2.87 15.29 12.50
C PRO A 258 -2.19 14.11 11.80
N GLU A 259 -1.74 13.16 12.60
CA GLU A 259 -1.24 11.86 12.13
C GLU A 259 -2.28 11.18 11.23
N GLY A 260 -1.81 10.54 10.16
CA GLY A 260 -2.67 9.80 9.23
C GLY A 260 -3.60 10.66 8.35
N ARG A 261 -3.40 11.99 8.28
CA ARG A 261 -4.17 12.86 7.36
C ARG A 261 -3.99 12.40 5.91
N TRP A 262 -5.11 12.20 5.22
CA TRP A 262 -5.16 11.89 3.80
C TRP A 262 -4.84 13.13 2.95
N SER A 263 -4.17 12.91 1.82
CA SER A 263 -3.94 13.91 0.78
C SER A 263 -4.55 13.44 -0.53
N PHE A 264 -5.14 14.34 -1.31
CA PHE A 264 -5.63 14.04 -2.64
C PHE A 264 -4.48 14.01 -3.65
N GLU A 265 -4.27 12.87 -4.30
CA GLU A 265 -3.32 12.74 -5.41
C GLU A 265 -4.09 13.05 -6.72
N PRO A 266 -3.58 13.95 -7.59
CA PRO A 266 -4.26 14.37 -8.82
C PRO A 266 -4.69 13.27 -9.80
N GLY A 267 -4.15 12.05 -9.68
CA GLY A 267 -4.62 10.84 -10.36
C GLY A 267 -6.03 10.37 -9.95
N GLY A 268 -6.61 10.96 -8.90
CA GLY A 268 -7.97 10.67 -8.43
C GLY A 268 -8.02 9.76 -7.20
N TYR A 269 -6.92 9.66 -6.46
CA TYR A 269 -6.82 8.83 -5.26
C TYR A 269 -6.57 9.68 -4.02
N PHE A 270 -6.71 9.04 -2.87
CA PHE A 270 -6.23 9.59 -1.61
C PHE A 270 -5.00 8.81 -1.17
N VAL A 271 -3.98 9.50 -0.69
CA VAL A 271 -2.76 8.89 -0.15
C VAL A 271 -2.46 9.41 1.24
N ARG A 272 -1.93 8.55 2.11
CA ARG A 272 -1.37 8.97 3.40
C ARG A 272 -0.07 8.22 3.69
N PHE A 273 0.75 8.82 4.54
CA PHE A 273 2.09 8.32 4.88
C PHE A 273 2.22 8.14 6.38
N ASP A 274 2.79 7.02 6.78
CA ASP A 274 3.18 6.70 8.15
C ASP A 274 4.68 6.32 8.15
N PRO A 275 5.59 7.29 8.31
CA PRO A 275 7.03 7.06 8.26
C PRO A 275 7.60 6.50 9.56
N SER A 276 8.53 5.54 9.44
CA SER A 276 9.38 5.04 10.52
C SER A 276 10.83 5.48 10.26
N GLY A 277 11.17 6.69 10.68
CA GLY A 277 12.40 7.35 10.25
C GLY A 277 12.35 7.75 8.77
N TYR A 278 13.49 8.15 8.19
CA TYR A 278 13.52 8.60 6.78
C TYR A 278 13.63 7.45 5.78
N SER A 279 14.02 6.25 6.22
CA SER A 279 14.33 5.12 5.35
C SER A 279 13.16 4.17 5.12
N GLU A 280 12.14 4.18 5.97
CA GLU A 280 10.97 3.31 5.85
C GLU A 280 9.68 4.12 5.99
N THR A 281 8.69 3.84 5.15
CA THR A 281 7.35 4.42 5.28
C THR A 281 6.28 3.41 4.87
N ILE A 282 5.17 3.41 5.60
CA ILE A 282 3.93 2.77 5.15
C ILE A 282 3.16 3.80 4.35
N LEU A 283 3.03 3.54 3.06
CA LEU A 283 2.16 4.31 2.17
C LEU A 283 0.82 3.58 2.08
N GLN A 284 -0.26 4.32 2.35
CA GLN A 284 -1.60 3.83 2.07
C GLN A 284 -2.25 4.66 0.97
N LEU A 285 -2.93 3.97 0.07
CA LEU A 285 -3.70 4.55 -1.03
C LEU A 285 -5.15 4.12 -0.89
N TYR A 286 -6.07 5.06 -0.96
CA TYR A 286 -7.49 4.78 -1.10
C TYR A 286 -7.96 5.22 -2.49
N ALA A 287 -8.35 4.23 -3.29
CA ALA A 287 -9.00 4.42 -4.57
C ALA A 287 -10.52 4.44 -4.35
N PRO A 288 -11.20 5.59 -4.55
CA PRO A 288 -12.60 5.72 -4.18
C PRO A 288 -13.51 4.81 -5.01
N GLU A 289 -14.43 4.13 -4.33
CA GLU A 289 -15.46 3.32 -4.96
C GLU A 289 -16.71 4.14 -5.23
N GLN A 290 -17.69 3.52 -5.90
CA GLN A 290 -18.98 4.15 -6.15
C GLN A 290 -19.96 3.84 -5.03
N PHE A 291 -20.76 4.85 -4.71
CA PHE A 291 -21.85 4.73 -3.76
C PHE A 291 -23.17 5.04 -4.43
N ARG A 292 -24.21 4.39 -3.93
CA ARG A 292 -25.59 4.78 -4.17
C ARG A 292 -26.16 5.38 -2.90
N ALA A 293 -26.58 6.65 -2.97
CA ALA A 293 -27.24 7.35 -1.87
C ALA A 293 -28.73 7.52 -2.17
N VAL A 294 -29.58 7.31 -1.16
CA VAL A 294 -31.01 7.63 -1.24
C VAL A 294 -31.30 8.75 -0.25
N THR A 295 -31.84 9.86 -0.76
CA THR A 295 -32.29 10.98 0.07
C THR A 295 -33.81 11.07 0.12
N ASP A 296 -34.32 11.67 1.19
CA ASP A 296 -35.73 12.01 1.30
C ASP A 296 -36.05 13.41 0.75
N ALA A 297 -37.32 13.81 0.83
CA ALA A 297 -37.81 15.08 0.29
C ALA A 297 -37.19 16.34 0.95
N VAL A 298 -36.54 16.19 2.11
CA VAL A 298 -35.86 17.28 2.82
C VAL A 298 -34.33 17.15 2.71
N GLY A 299 -33.83 16.25 1.86
CA GLY A 299 -32.41 16.10 1.54
C GLY A 299 -31.60 15.28 2.55
N ARG A 300 -32.26 14.59 3.50
CA ARG A 300 -31.56 13.71 4.45
C ARG A 300 -31.17 12.41 3.77
N ILE A 301 -29.97 11.92 4.06
CA ILE A 301 -29.49 10.62 3.59
C ILE A 301 -30.20 9.54 4.40
N THR A 302 -31.02 8.73 3.72
CA THR A 302 -31.77 7.61 4.33
C THR A 302 -31.14 6.26 4.05
N SER A 303 -30.30 6.16 3.03
CA SER A 303 -29.54 4.96 2.73
C SER A 303 -28.25 5.28 1.97
N LEU A 304 -27.17 4.54 2.29
CA LEU A 304 -25.93 4.48 1.51
C LEU A 304 -25.61 3.03 1.21
N THR A 305 -25.40 2.69 -0.06
CA THR A 305 -24.99 1.36 -0.52
C THR A 305 -23.64 1.47 -1.23
N ASP A 306 -22.66 0.67 -0.83
CA ASP A 306 -21.37 0.58 -1.51
C ASP A 306 -21.40 -0.38 -2.72
N ARG A 307 -20.28 -0.45 -3.44
CA ARG A 307 -20.12 -1.33 -4.61
C ARG A 307 -20.29 -2.81 -4.27
N ALA A 308 -19.92 -3.23 -3.05
CA ALA A 308 -20.07 -4.60 -2.59
C ALA A 308 -21.53 -4.94 -2.21
N GLY A 309 -22.44 -3.97 -2.23
CA GLY A 309 -23.85 -4.14 -1.84
C GLY A 309 -24.09 -4.02 -0.33
N GLN A 310 -23.07 -3.65 0.45
CA GLN A 310 -23.25 -3.33 1.86
C GLN A 310 -24.06 -2.03 1.96
N THR A 311 -25.13 -2.06 2.74
CA THR A 311 -26.06 -0.92 2.84
C THR A 311 -26.20 -0.49 4.29
N ILE A 312 -26.03 0.80 4.56
CA ILE A 312 -26.55 1.40 5.79
C ILE A 312 -27.89 2.07 5.51
N GLU A 313 -28.87 1.80 6.36
CA GLU A 313 -30.17 2.47 6.39
C GLU A 313 -30.24 3.36 7.64
N LEU A 314 -30.69 4.60 7.45
CA LEU A 314 -30.75 5.64 8.47
C LEU A 314 -32.21 5.98 8.74
N GLN A 315 -32.67 5.72 9.96
CA GLN A 315 -34.02 6.09 10.39
C GLN A 315 -33.96 7.36 11.24
N TYR A 316 -34.61 8.43 10.77
CA TYR A 316 -34.75 9.67 11.52
C TYR A 316 -36.02 9.69 12.36
N ALA A 317 -35.98 10.40 13.49
CA ALA A 317 -37.15 10.64 14.31
C ALA A 317 -38.19 11.50 13.55
N ALA A 318 -39.47 11.32 13.87
CA ALA A 318 -40.57 12.10 13.29
C ALA A 318 -40.68 13.54 13.84
N ALA A 319 -39.73 13.96 14.68
CA ALA A 319 -39.70 15.31 15.23
C ALA A 319 -39.28 16.34 14.17
N ASP A 320 -39.75 17.58 14.31
CA ASP A 320 -39.32 18.68 13.46
C ASP A 320 -37.81 18.93 13.65
N PRO A 321 -37.07 19.24 12.57
CA PRO A 321 -35.66 19.58 12.70
C PRO A 321 -35.46 20.88 13.47
N VAL A 322 -34.32 20.98 14.14
CA VAL A 322 -33.86 22.24 14.71
C VAL A 322 -33.13 23.00 13.60
N ILE A 323 -33.56 24.21 13.28
CA ILE A 323 -32.91 25.06 12.26
C ILE A 323 -31.85 25.93 12.92
N ALA A 324 -30.69 26.11 12.28
CA ALA A 324 -29.64 26.98 12.81
C ALA A 324 -30.12 28.43 12.89
N ALA A 325 -29.91 29.07 14.04
CA ALA A 325 -30.25 30.48 14.22
C ALA A 325 -29.31 31.34 13.36
N GLY A 326 -29.86 32.10 12.42
CA GLY A 326 -29.05 32.92 11.50
C GLY A 326 -28.69 32.23 10.17
N ASP A 327 -28.90 30.91 10.06
CA ASP A 327 -28.67 30.13 8.85
C ASP A 327 -29.81 29.14 8.60
N ALA A 328 -30.81 29.58 7.83
CA ALA A 328 -31.98 28.75 7.53
C ALA A 328 -31.68 27.58 6.56
N ALA A 329 -30.48 27.54 5.97
CA ALA A 329 -30.08 26.46 5.08
C ALA A 329 -29.57 25.23 5.83
N VAL A 330 -29.23 25.37 7.12
CA VAL A 330 -28.71 24.27 7.94
C VAL A 330 -29.71 23.83 9.01
N ALA A 331 -29.93 22.52 9.07
CA ALA A 331 -30.90 21.89 9.96
C ALA A 331 -30.29 20.66 10.65
N ALA A 332 -30.59 20.47 11.94
CA ALA A 332 -30.22 19.31 12.71
C ALA A 332 -31.41 18.35 12.84
N HIS A 333 -31.19 17.09 12.46
CA HIS A 333 -32.21 16.04 12.47
C HIS A 333 -31.83 14.92 13.43
N LEU A 334 -32.74 14.56 14.32
CA LEU A 334 -32.52 13.47 15.27
C LEU A 334 -32.53 12.12 14.56
N LEU A 335 -31.48 11.34 14.77
CA LEU A 335 -31.35 9.98 14.29
C LEU A 335 -31.93 9.01 15.34
N GLN A 336 -32.70 8.03 14.90
CA GLN A 336 -33.36 7.03 15.74
C GLN A 336 -32.65 5.69 15.71
N SER A 337 -32.24 5.23 14.52
CA SER A 337 -31.44 4.02 14.39
C SER A 337 -30.62 4.02 13.10
N ILE A 338 -29.56 3.20 13.11
CA ILE A 338 -28.73 2.86 11.96
C ILE A 338 -28.79 1.35 11.79
N ARG A 339 -29.08 0.89 10.58
CA ARG A 339 -29.10 -0.54 10.25
C ARG A 339 -28.11 -0.85 9.15
N LEU A 340 -27.12 -1.68 9.45
CA LEU A 340 -26.19 -2.24 8.48
C LEU A 340 -26.76 -3.55 7.92
N LEU A 341 -26.96 -3.59 6.61
CA LEU A 341 -27.33 -4.76 5.83
C LEU A 341 -26.10 -5.25 5.06
N ARG A 342 -25.72 -6.51 5.27
CA ARG A 342 -24.64 -7.16 4.53
C ARG A 342 -25.23 -8.09 3.47
N PRO A 343 -24.59 -8.26 2.30
CA PRO A 343 -25.09 -9.16 1.24
C PRO A 343 -25.26 -10.62 1.69
N ASP A 344 -24.49 -11.05 2.68
CA ASP A 344 -24.25 -12.45 3.06
C ASP A 344 -24.67 -12.81 4.50
N GLY A 345 -25.27 -11.89 5.27
CA GLY A 345 -25.44 -12.10 6.73
C GLY A 345 -26.61 -11.39 7.42
N GLU A 346 -26.62 -11.51 8.76
CA GLU A 346 -27.59 -10.86 9.64
C GLU A 346 -27.38 -9.34 9.68
N ALA A 347 -28.50 -8.60 9.75
CA ALA A 347 -28.48 -7.15 9.88
C ALA A 347 -28.01 -6.74 11.28
N VAL A 348 -27.11 -5.77 11.34
CA VAL A 348 -26.70 -5.13 12.61
C VAL A 348 -27.51 -3.84 12.77
N GLU A 349 -28.17 -3.66 13.90
CA GLU A 349 -28.90 -2.44 14.22
C GLU A 349 -28.29 -1.74 15.43
N ILE A 350 -28.06 -0.44 15.31
CA ILE A 350 -27.64 0.45 16.38
C ILE A 350 -28.80 1.40 16.67
N VAL A 351 -29.26 1.41 17.93
CA VAL A 351 -30.28 2.35 18.39
C VAL A 351 -29.59 3.63 18.83
N CYS A 352 -30.00 4.75 18.25
CA CYS A 352 -29.41 6.06 18.53
C CYS A 352 -29.98 6.68 19.81
N VAL A 353 -29.18 7.53 20.46
CA VAL A 353 -29.58 8.25 21.69
C VAL A 353 -30.05 9.67 21.38
N PRO A 354 -30.78 10.36 22.28
CA PRO A 354 -31.34 11.70 22.01
C PRO A 354 -30.34 12.82 21.64
N GLY A 355 -29.02 12.56 21.67
CA GLY A 355 -27.95 13.46 21.22
C GLY A 355 -27.33 13.10 19.86
N ASP A 356 -27.81 12.03 19.22
CA ASP A 356 -27.38 11.64 17.88
C ASP A 356 -28.21 12.39 16.85
N PHE A 357 -27.62 13.43 16.26
CA PHE A 357 -28.22 14.21 15.20
C PHE A 357 -27.30 14.30 13.99
N VAL A 358 -27.88 14.38 12.80
CA VAL A 358 -27.19 14.62 11.54
C VAL A 358 -27.56 16.02 11.06
N LEU A 359 -26.55 16.83 10.73
CA LEU A 359 -26.79 18.11 10.07
C LEU A 359 -27.05 17.89 8.57
N THR A 360 -27.90 18.72 7.99
CA THR A 360 -28.06 18.84 6.53
C THR A 360 -27.91 20.30 6.13
N GLY A 361 -27.32 20.54 4.96
CA GLY A 361 -27.13 21.88 4.41
C GLY A 361 -25.66 22.25 4.25
N VAL A 362 -25.41 23.44 3.72
CA VAL A 362 -24.07 24.02 3.58
C VAL A 362 -23.98 25.23 4.50
N PRO A 363 -23.12 25.22 5.53
CA PRO A 363 -22.99 26.34 6.46
C PRO A 363 -22.62 27.66 5.77
N ALA A 364 -23.34 28.74 6.11
CA ALA A 364 -23.15 30.05 5.52
C ALA A 364 -22.18 30.98 6.31
N GLY A 365 -21.66 30.54 7.47
CA GLY A 365 -20.72 31.34 8.25
C GLY A 365 -21.34 32.13 9.43
N ASN A 366 -22.67 32.10 9.56
CA ASN A 366 -23.43 33.01 10.43
C ASN A 366 -24.51 32.32 11.27
N GLY A 367 -24.61 31.00 11.17
CA GLY A 367 -25.54 30.17 11.93
C GLY A 367 -25.02 29.84 13.33
N SER A 368 -25.93 29.42 14.21
CA SER A 368 -25.58 28.78 15.48
C SER A 368 -26.67 27.83 15.94
N PHE A 369 -26.28 26.89 16.81
CA PHE A 369 -27.18 26.00 17.53
C PHE A 369 -26.95 26.13 19.03
N ASP A 370 -27.88 25.59 19.82
CA ASP A 370 -27.63 25.32 21.24
C ASP A 370 -26.94 23.96 21.41
N GLY A 371 -26.04 23.85 22.40
CA GLY A 371 -25.42 22.59 22.79
C GLY A 371 -24.45 22.00 21.75
N GLU A 372 -24.43 20.66 21.65
CA GLU A 372 -23.45 19.92 20.84
C GLU A 372 -23.59 20.16 19.33
N ALA A 373 -24.79 20.51 18.85
CA ALA A 373 -25.01 20.80 17.44
C ALA A 373 -24.22 22.02 16.95
N ASN A 374 -23.87 22.93 17.86
CA ASN A 374 -23.05 24.09 17.52
C ASN A 374 -21.61 23.70 17.16
N ALA A 375 -21.08 22.64 17.79
CA ALA A 375 -19.75 22.14 17.49
C ALA A 375 -19.71 21.48 16.09
N LEU A 376 -20.73 20.68 15.73
CA LEU A 376 -20.83 20.10 14.39
C LEU A 376 -21.01 21.17 13.30
N TYR A 377 -21.74 22.24 13.60
CA TYR A 377 -21.90 23.36 12.67
C TYR A 377 -20.57 24.09 12.44
N ALA A 378 -19.83 24.43 13.51
CA ALA A 378 -18.51 25.05 13.41
C ALA A 378 -17.50 24.17 12.65
N GLN A 379 -17.51 22.85 12.90
CA GLN A 379 -16.71 21.89 12.12
C GLN A 379 -17.13 21.84 10.64
N GLY A 380 -18.42 22.04 10.35
CA GLY A 380 -18.94 22.19 8.99
C GLY A 380 -18.38 23.42 8.28
N GLU A 381 -18.30 24.55 8.97
CA GLU A 381 -17.73 25.79 8.44
C GLU A 381 -16.24 25.62 8.12
N THR A 382 -15.46 25.03 9.03
CA THR A 382 -14.04 24.71 8.77
C THR A 382 -13.89 23.77 7.58
N ALA A 383 -14.65 22.66 7.52
CA ALA A 383 -14.55 21.73 6.40
C ALA A 383 -14.95 22.37 5.05
N LEU A 384 -15.93 23.25 5.03
CA LEU A 384 -16.31 23.96 3.80
C LEU A 384 -15.20 24.92 3.34
N ALA A 385 -14.52 25.58 4.27
CA ALA A 385 -13.36 26.42 3.95
C ALA A 385 -12.22 25.58 3.38
N ASP A 386 -11.84 24.50 4.06
CA ASP A 386 -10.77 23.59 3.65
C ASP A 386 -11.08 22.95 2.28
N LEU A 387 -12.33 22.51 2.04
CA LEU A 387 -12.78 21.96 0.76
C LEU A 387 -12.59 22.96 -0.39
N ARG A 388 -12.97 24.22 -0.16
CA ARG A 388 -12.87 25.28 -1.16
C ARG A 388 -11.42 25.65 -1.46
N GLU A 389 -10.58 25.66 -0.44
CA GLU A 389 -9.13 25.86 -0.59
C GLU A 389 -8.52 24.72 -1.42
N LEU A 390 -8.77 23.46 -1.05
CA LEU A 390 -8.32 22.27 -1.77
C LEU A 390 -8.77 22.29 -3.24
N ALA A 391 -10.05 22.54 -3.49
CA ALA A 391 -10.58 22.64 -4.86
C ALA A 391 -9.94 23.79 -5.66
N GLY A 392 -9.50 24.86 -4.99
CA GLY A 392 -8.77 25.96 -5.62
C GLY A 392 -7.36 25.59 -6.10
N HIS A 393 -6.78 24.51 -5.57
CA HIS A 393 -5.45 24.01 -5.93
C HIS A 393 -5.46 22.93 -7.01
N ILE A 394 -6.62 22.38 -7.37
CA ILE A 394 -6.74 21.24 -8.29
C ILE A 394 -7.27 21.70 -9.64
N ASP A 395 -6.48 21.44 -10.69
CA ASP A 395 -6.86 21.77 -12.06
C ASP A 395 -8.15 21.05 -12.48
N GLY A 396 -9.19 21.83 -12.80
CA GLY A 396 -10.49 21.31 -13.24
C GLY A 396 -11.52 21.16 -12.11
N ALA A 397 -11.12 21.28 -10.85
CA ALA A 397 -12.04 21.39 -9.72
C ALA A 397 -12.64 22.80 -9.63
N SER A 398 -13.83 22.90 -9.02
CA SER A 398 -14.48 24.19 -8.73
C SER A 398 -14.86 24.28 -7.26
N PRO A 399 -14.40 25.31 -6.52
CA PRO A 399 -14.83 25.58 -5.14
C PRO A 399 -16.34 25.81 -4.99
N ASP A 400 -17.00 26.18 -6.09
CA ASP A 400 -18.45 26.43 -6.16
C ASP A 400 -19.18 25.33 -6.94
N SER A 401 -18.61 24.12 -7.00
CA SER A 401 -19.24 22.97 -7.66
C SER A 401 -20.65 22.71 -7.11
N PRO A 402 -21.62 22.33 -7.96
CA PRO A 402 -22.94 21.87 -7.51
C PRO A 402 -22.88 20.60 -6.65
N LEU A 403 -21.72 19.92 -6.56
CA LEU A 403 -21.51 18.77 -5.68
C LEU A 403 -21.19 19.15 -4.23
N VAL A 404 -20.86 20.41 -3.94
CA VAL A 404 -20.53 20.87 -2.57
C VAL A 404 -21.61 20.47 -1.54
N PRO A 405 -22.93 20.65 -1.79
CA PRO A 405 -23.95 20.22 -0.85
C PRO A 405 -23.94 18.71 -0.55
N ASN A 406 -23.62 17.87 -1.55
CA ASN A 406 -23.56 16.42 -1.36
C ASN A 406 -22.39 16.04 -0.46
N VAL A 407 -21.20 16.59 -0.76
CA VAL A 407 -19.98 16.37 0.04
C VAL A 407 -20.21 16.84 1.48
N MET A 408 -20.82 18.01 1.70
CA MET A 408 -21.09 18.52 3.04
C MET A 408 -22.11 17.67 3.80
N ASN A 409 -23.20 17.23 3.16
CA ASN A 409 -24.19 16.36 3.80
C ASN A 409 -23.59 15.00 4.18
N LEU A 410 -22.71 14.43 3.34
CA LEU A 410 -21.97 13.22 3.68
C LEU A 410 -21.00 13.44 4.83
N ALA A 411 -20.27 14.56 4.83
CA ALA A 411 -19.31 14.87 5.89
C ALA A 411 -20.03 15.09 7.24
N HIS A 412 -21.21 15.71 7.22
CA HIS A 412 -22.07 15.80 8.40
C HIS A 412 -22.52 14.44 8.91
N LEU A 413 -22.91 13.54 8.00
CA LEU A 413 -23.28 12.17 8.36
C LEU A 413 -22.08 11.40 8.93
N ALA A 414 -20.93 11.39 8.23
CA ALA A 414 -19.72 10.70 8.65
C ALA A 414 -19.29 11.09 10.07
N ARG A 415 -19.28 12.39 10.39
CA ARG A 415 -18.98 12.88 11.75
C ARG A 415 -19.96 12.38 12.81
N THR A 416 -21.24 12.27 12.48
CA THR A 416 -22.22 11.69 13.40
C THR A 416 -21.95 10.19 13.60
N LEU A 417 -21.56 9.48 12.54
CA LEU A 417 -21.17 8.07 12.62
C LEU A 417 -19.89 7.87 13.45
N ASP A 418 -18.89 8.74 13.32
CA ASP A 418 -17.67 8.73 14.14
C ASP A 418 -18.00 8.85 15.63
N ARG A 419 -18.84 9.83 15.99
CA ARG A 419 -19.26 10.03 17.39
C ARG A 419 -20.03 8.83 17.95
N ILE A 420 -20.85 8.18 17.13
CA ILE A 420 -21.55 6.95 17.50
C ILE A 420 -20.53 5.81 17.67
N ALA A 421 -19.58 5.68 16.75
CA ALA A 421 -18.55 4.64 16.80
C ALA A 421 -17.63 4.77 18.02
N GLU A 422 -17.19 5.99 18.36
CA GLU A 422 -16.44 6.31 19.57
C GLU A 422 -17.19 5.91 20.84
N ARG A 423 -18.51 6.14 20.87
CA ARG A 423 -19.36 5.81 22.03
C ARG A 423 -19.60 4.31 22.17
N GLU A 424 -20.01 3.64 21.11
CA GLU A 424 -20.32 2.20 21.13
C GLU A 424 -19.05 1.36 21.31
N GLY A 425 -17.92 1.84 20.74
CA GLY A 425 -16.62 1.20 20.76
C GLY A 425 -16.39 0.29 19.55
N ALA A 426 -15.17 0.35 19.01
CA ALA A 426 -14.77 -0.36 17.79
C ALA A 426 -14.89 -1.90 17.84
N ALA A 427 -15.01 -2.50 19.03
CA ALA A 427 -15.21 -3.93 19.22
C ALA A 427 -16.66 -4.39 18.95
N VAL A 428 -17.62 -3.48 18.93
CA VAL A 428 -19.02 -3.80 18.62
C VAL A 428 -19.14 -4.15 17.15
N ALA A 429 -19.75 -5.30 16.87
CA ALA A 429 -19.90 -5.81 15.51
C ALA A 429 -20.59 -4.78 14.60
N GLY A 430 -20.00 -4.51 13.43
CA GLY A 430 -20.57 -3.61 12.43
C GLY A 430 -20.30 -2.12 12.63
N VAL A 431 -19.90 -1.67 13.83
CA VAL A 431 -19.62 -0.25 14.10
C VAL A 431 -18.53 0.31 13.19
N ARG A 432 -17.36 -0.35 13.13
CA ARG A 432 -16.27 0.06 12.21
C ARG A 432 -16.68 0.04 10.74
N THR A 433 -17.56 -0.87 10.34
CA THR A 433 -18.07 -0.93 8.95
C THR A 433 -18.97 0.28 8.64
N ILE A 434 -19.84 0.66 9.57
CA ILE A 434 -20.73 1.81 9.44
C ILE A 434 -19.91 3.11 9.35
N GLU A 435 -18.95 3.29 10.27
CA GLU A 435 -18.02 4.42 10.29
C GLU A 435 -17.26 4.53 8.96
N ALA A 436 -16.62 3.44 8.53
CA ALA A 436 -15.88 3.40 7.27
C ALA A 436 -16.76 3.68 6.04
N LEU A 437 -18.01 3.20 6.00
CA LEU A 437 -18.95 3.51 4.91
C LEU A 437 -19.24 5.01 4.80
N GLY A 438 -19.33 5.73 5.93
CA GLY A 438 -19.48 7.18 5.94
C GLY A 438 -18.30 7.90 5.28
N HIS A 439 -17.08 7.61 5.73
CA HIS A 439 -15.86 8.20 5.18
C HIS A 439 -15.63 7.86 3.70
N ARG A 440 -15.83 6.60 3.32
CA ARG A 440 -15.70 6.15 1.92
C ARG A 440 -16.71 6.87 1.02
N ALA A 441 -17.93 7.11 1.48
CA ALA A 441 -18.92 7.88 0.73
C ALA A 441 -18.52 9.35 0.58
N VAL A 442 -17.98 9.99 1.64
CA VAL A 442 -17.41 11.36 1.56
C VAL A 442 -16.30 11.41 0.52
N ALA A 443 -15.32 10.50 0.61
CA ALA A 443 -14.17 10.45 -0.29
C ALA A 443 -14.58 10.22 -1.75
N SER A 444 -15.59 9.37 -2.00
CA SER A 444 -16.15 9.13 -3.32
C SER A 444 -16.73 10.39 -3.96
N GLU A 445 -17.63 11.07 -3.26
CA GLU A 445 -18.27 12.29 -3.77
C GLU A 445 -17.28 13.46 -3.88
N LEU A 446 -16.31 13.53 -2.96
CA LEU A 446 -15.22 14.49 -3.01
C LEU A 446 -14.33 14.27 -4.24
N ALA A 447 -13.96 13.04 -4.56
CA ALA A 447 -13.16 12.74 -5.75
C ALA A 447 -13.87 13.16 -7.04
N LEU A 448 -15.20 12.97 -7.13
CA LEU A 448 -15.99 13.45 -8.26
C LEU A 448 -15.96 14.99 -8.38
N LEU A 449 -16.07 15.70 -7.26
CA LEU A 449 -15.95 17.16 -7.21
C LEU A 449 -14.57 17.62 -7.68
N LEU A 450 -13.51 17.01 -7.15
CA LEU A 450 -12.12 17.40 -7.44
C LEU A 450 -11.69 17.04 -8.87
N THR A 451 -12.31 16.03 -9.49
CA THR A 451 -12.02 15.64 -10.87
C THR A 451 -12.97 16.29 -11.90
N GLY A 452 -13.95 17.08 -11.45
CA GLY A 452 -14.94 17.73 -12.32
C GLY A 452 -15.98 16.77 -12.93
N ALA A 453 -16.18 15.59 -12.36
CA ALA A 453 -17.05 14.52 -12.85
C ALA A 453 -18.50 14.63 -12.32
N GLU A 454 -19.14 15.79 -12.52
CA GLU A 454 -20.46 16.11 -11.94
C GLU A 454 -21.60 15.18 -12.39
N SER A 455 -21.45 14.50 -13.54
CA SER A 455 -22.48 13.62 -14.07
C SER A 455 -22.63 12.29 -13.32
N GLU A 456 -21.83 12.04 -12.29
CA GLU A 456 -21.59 10.68 -11.76
C GLU A 456 -21.81 10.55 -10.26
N THR A 457 -22.47 11.53 -9.66
CA THR A 457 -22.77 11.61 -8.22
C THR A 457 -23.61 10.42 -7.70
N ALA A 458 -23.33 10.03 -6.46
CA ALA A 458 -24.08 9.03 -5.70
C ALA A 458 -25.55 9.43 -5.43
N PHE A 459 -25.91 10.71 -5.61
CA PHE A 459 -27.19 11.30 -5.16
C PHE A 459 -28.29 11.39 -6.22
N ARG A 460 -28.13 10.75 -7.38
CA ARG A 460 -29.15 10.78 -8.44
C ARG A 460 -30.36 9.86 -8.14
N PRO A 461 -31.61 10.32 -8.36
CA PRO A 461 -32.79 9.46 -8.22
C PRO A 461 -32.75 8.29 -9.19
N VAL A 462 -33.01 7.07 -8.68
CA VAL A 462 -33.07 5.85 -9.51
C VAL A 462 -34.37 5.83 -10.31
N GLU A 463 -34.35 6.35 -11.52
CA GLU A 463 -35.26 5.89 -12.57
C GLU A 463 -34.59 4.72 -13.30
N ARG A 464 -35.23 3.54 -13.22
CA ARG A 464 -34.96 2.26 -13.90
C ARG A 464 -33.61 2.13 -14.62
N GLU A 465 -32.83 1.15 -14.15
CA GLU A 465 -31.71 0.47 -14.82
C GLU A 465 -30.94 1.28 -15.88
N THR A 466 -29.65 1.44 -15.55
CA THR A 466 -28.52 1.86 -16.37
C THR A 466 -28.10 3.30 -16.11
N ARG A 467 -27.00 3.45 -15.37
CA ARG A 467 -25.82 4.24 -15.77
C ARG A 467 -24.79 4.20 -14.64
N LEU A 468 -23.69 3.53 -14.94
CA LEU A 468 -22.42 3.60 -14.23
C LEU A 468 -22.09 5.06 -13.88
N ALA A 469 -21.55 5.29 -12.69
CA ALA A 469 -20.54 6.34 -12.59
C ALA A 469 -19.31 5.82 -13.37
N MET A 470 -18.85 6.56 -14.37
CA MET A 470 -17.62 6.26 -15.09
C MET A 470 -16.59 7.35 -14.80
N LEU A 471 -15.87 7.20 -13.69
CA LEU A 471 -14.45 7.51 -13.81
C LEU A 471 -13.97 6.64 -15.00
N PRO A 472 -13.22 7.17 -16.00
CA PRO A 472 -13.27 6.69 -17.40
C PRO A 472 -12.77 5.25 -17.70
N TRP A 473 -12.68 4.38 -16.71
CA TRP A 473 -12.08 3.05 -16.76
C TRP A 473 -13.10 1.90 -16.89
N ALA A 474 -14.39 2.16 -17.18
CA ALA A 474 -15.38 1.10 -17.38
C ALA A 474 -16.44 1.41 -18.44
N THR A 475 -16.22 1.03 -19.71
CA THR A 475 -17.30 0.79 -20.68
C THR A 475 -17.09 -0.51 -21.43
N GLY A 476 -17.85 -1.55 -21.06
CA GLY A 476 -18.08 -2.73 -21.87
C GLY A 476 -19.58 -2.96 -22.01
N SER A 477 -20.23 -2.32 -22.98
CA SER A 477 -21.56 -2.68 -23.49
C SER A 477 -21.82 -2.01 -24.84
N MET A 478 -22.19 -2.80 -25.84
CA MET A 478 -22.41 -2.39 -27.24
C MET A 478 -23.50 -1.32 -27.40
N ILE A 479 -23.15 -0.05 -27.70
CA ILE A 479 -24.05 0.92 -28.36
C ILE A 479 -23.26 1.82 -29.35
N ASP A 480 -23.85 2.00 -30.52
CA ASP A 480 -23.45 2.76 -31.72
C ASP A 480 -22.91 4.19 -31.44
N VAL A 481 -21.66 4.42 -31.87
CA VAL A 481 -20.86 5.63 -31.63
C VAL A 481 -20.83 6.50 -32.90
N SER A 482 -21.89 7.28 -33.14
CA SER A 482 -21.86 8.31 -34.20
C SER A 482 -22.11 9.74 -33.72
N ALA A 483 -22.18 9.99 -32.40
CA ALA A 483 -22.58 11.32 -31.93
C ALA A 483 -21.96 11.85 -30.62
N VAL A 484 -20.81 11.34 -30.15
CA VAL A 484 -20.07 12.03 -29.07
C VAL A 484 -18.64 12.31 -29.51
N THR A 485 -18.43 13.55 -29.95
CA THR A 485 -17.12 14.13 -30.23
C THR A 485 -16.37 14.32 -28.91
N TRP A 486 -15.68 13.28 -28.46
CA TRP A 486 -14.71 13.33 -27.36
C TRP A 486 -13.37 13.85 -27.88
N GLN A 487 -13.24 15.17 -27.90
CA GLN A 487 -11.95 15.85 -28.07
C GLN A 487 -11.59 16.52 -26.74
N GLN A 488 -10.92 15.80 -25.84
CA GLN A 488 -9.82 16.30 -25.00
C GLN A 488 -9.26 15.23 -24.03
N ARG A 489 -7.94 15.00 -24.15
CA ARG A 489 -7.00 14.27 -23.27
C ARG A 489 -7.13 12.75 -23.23
N GLY A 490 -6.23 12.07 -23.97
CA GLY A 490 -5.94 10.65 -23.80
C GLY A 490 -5.45 10.39 -22.38
N ARG A 491 -6.34 9.85 -21.54
CA ARG A 491 -6.01 9.43 -20.18
C ARG A 491 -5.56 7.98 -20.24
N ARG A 492 -4.27 7.76 -19.95
CA ARG A 492 -3.69 6.45 -19.62
C ARG A 492 -4.44 5.85 -18.42
N LEU A 493 -4.30 4.54 -18.22
CA LEU A 493 -4.78 3.82 -17.03
C LEU A 493 -4.52 4.58 -15.73
N PRO A 494 -5.38 4.38 -14.71
CA PRO A 494 -5.13 4.87 -13.37
C PRO A 494 -3.91 4.12 -12.81
N VAL A 495 -2.72 4.69 -13.04
CA VAL A 495 -1.42 4.19 -12.56
C VAL A 495 -1.02 5.03 -11.36
N PHE A 496 -0.79 4.37 -10.24
CA PHE A 496 -0.20 5.00 -9.08
C PHE A 496 1.31 4.76 -9.07
N ARG A 497 2.09 5.84 -8.95
CA ARG A 497 3.54 5.79 -8.76
C ARG A 497 3.87 6.18 -7.33
N PRO A 498 4.35 5.26 -6.48
CA PRO A 498 4.72 5.59 -5.09
C PRO A 498 5.76 6.70 -4.98
N SER A 499 6.65 6.78 -5.97
CA SER A 499 7.70 7.77 -6.14
C SER A 499 7.22 9.12 -6.69
N GLY A 500 5.98 9.23 -7.21
CA GLY A 500 5.44 10.38 -7.94
C GLY A 500 5.24 11.66 -7.12
N GLY A 501 5.56 11.62 -5.83
CA GLY A 501 5.54 12.75 -4.92
C GLY A 501 6.24 12.39 -3.61
N THR A 502 6.18 13.31 -2.65
CA THR A 502 6.83 13.16 -1.36
C THR A 502 5.85 13.41 -0.22
N GLY A 503 5.94 12.59 0.83
CA GLY A 503 5.35 12.90 2.12
C GLY A 503 6.12 14.04 2.76
N THR A 504 5.48 15.20 2.87
CA THR A 504 6.09 16.41 3.42
C THR A 504 5.51 16.72 4.79
N PRO A 505 6.33 16.73 5.86
CA PRO A 505 5.85 17.09 7.18
C PRO A 505 5.62 18.59 7.29
N ALA A 506 4.64 18.99 8.09
CA ALA A 506 4.57 20.37 8.56
C ALA A 506 5.85 20.68 9.34
N SER A 507 6.58 21.72 8.96
CA SER A 507 7.94 22.00 9.45
C SER A 507 7.98 22.49 10.90
N ARG A 508 7.31 21.87 11.90
CA ARG A 508 7.07 22.52 13.21
C ARG A 508 7.01 21.56 14.40
N GLY A 509 8.13 21.48 15.12
CA GLY A 509 8.19 21.13 16.55
C GLY A 509 7.98 19.65 16.94
N ARG A 510 9.08 19.04 17.43
CA ARG A 510 9.22 17.66 17.94
C ARG A 510 9.08 16.55 16.89
N GLN A 511 9.94 16.62 15.87
CA GLN A 511 10.43 15.39 15.25
C GLN A 511 11.20 14.62 16.32
N ARG A 512 10.50 13.74 17.03
CA ARG A 512 11.16 12.77 17.90
C ARG A 512 11.88 11.84 16.96
N LEU A 513 13.18 12.07 16.78
CA LEU A 513 14.06 11.06 16.23
C LEU A 513 13.94 9.85 17.15
N GLY A 514 13.16 8.86 16.72
CA GLY A 514 13.46 7.50 17.10
C GLY A 514 14.92 7.30 16.72
N GLN A 515 15.78 6.99 17.70
CA GLN A 515 17.07 6.37 17.36
C GLN A 515 16.75 5.25 16.38
N SER A 516 17.51 5.10 15.30
CA SER A 516 17.44 4.01 14.31
C SER A 516 17.29 2.65 15.02
N GLY A 517 16.07 2.30 15.35
CA GLY A 517 15.79 1.52 16.55
C GLY A 517 14.80 0.45 16.18
N ARG A 518 15.35 -0.63 15.61
CA ARG A 518 14.68 -1.81 15.06
C ARG A 518 13.54 -1.45 14.11
N SER A 519 13.73 -1.78 12.82
CA SER A 519 12.63 -1.97 11.87
C SER A 519 11.47 -2.59 12.64
N ARG A 520 10.40 -1.81 12.80
CA ARG A 520 9.19 -2.29 13.43
C ARG A 520 8.71 -3.31 12.41
N GLU A 521 8.81 -4.61 12.74
CA GLU A 521 8.21 -5.65 11.91
C GLU A 521 6.79 -5.18 11.63
N ILE A 522 6.59 -4.75 10.40
CA ILE A 522 5.39 -4.02 9.99
C ILE A 522 4.30 -5.07 10.10
N PRO A 523 3.35 -4.92 11.03
CA PRO A 523 2.23 -5.83 11.04
C PRO A 523 1.38 -5.41 9.85
N TRP A 524 1.71 -5.98 8.69
CA TRP A 524 0.71 -6.33 7.67
C TRP A 524 -0.55 -6.77 8.40
N TYR A 525 -1.72 -6.42 7.87
CA TYR A 525 -3.03 -6.85 8.39
C TYR A 525 -2.88 -8.21 9.08
N LYS A 526 -3.06 -8.23 10.41
CA LYS A 526 -2.99 -9.46 11.21
C LYS A 526 -4.36 -10.12 11.06
N PRO A 527 -4.56 -11.06 10.12
CA PRO A 527 -5.82 -11.75 10.00
C PRO A 527 -6.22 -12.37 11.33
N PRO A 528 -7.55 -12.47 11.58
CA PRO A 528 -8.05 -13.01 12.83
C PRO A 528 -7.48 -14.41 13.05
N ALA A 529 -7.15 -14.74 14.30
CA ALA A 529 -6.67 -16.07 14.63
C ALA A 529 -7.67 -17.14 14.17
N ARG A 530 -7.19 -18.15 13.45
CA ARG A 530 -8.00 -19.30 13.02
C ARG A 530 -8.59 -20.06 14.21
N ASP A 531 -7.84 -20.15 15.32
CA ASP A 531 -8.32 -20.63 16.63
C ASP A 531 -7.54 -19.97 17.80
N SER A 532 -8.05 -20.13 19.02
CA SER A 532 -7.48 -19.54 20.25
C SER A 532 -6.09 -20.06 20.64
N ASN A 533 -5.65 -21.20 20.08
CA ASN A 533 -4.33 -21.78 20.30
C ASN A 533 -3.32 -21.31 19.24
N ARG A 534 -3.75 -20.58 18.21
CA ARG A 534 -2.96 -20.22 17.02
C ARG A 534 -3.03 -18.71 16.69
N GLU A 535 -3.02 -17.87 17.72
CA GLU A 535 -3.20 -16.40 17.61
C GLU A 535 -2.12 -15.61 16.84
N ASN A 536 -0.99 -16.23 16.48
CA ASN A 536 0.18 -15.51 15.96
C ASN A 536 0.65 -15.96 14.56
N GLY A 537 -0.17 -16.71 13.81
CA GLY A 537 0.27 -17.27 12.51
C GLY A 537 1.50 -18.18 12.65
N PRO A 538 2.10 -18.65 11.53
CA PRO A 538 3.33 -19.43 11.59
C PRO A 538 4.45 -18.63 12.28
N GLN A 539 4.89 -19.09 13.46
CA GLN A 539 6.02 -18.56 14.23
C GLN A 539 6.01 -17.04 14.53
N GLY A 540 4.86 -16.35 14.48
CA GLY A 540 4.79 -14.92 14.78
C GLY A 540 5.25 -13.97 13.66
N ARG A 541 5.38 -14.45 12.42
CA ARG A 541 5.92 -13.66 11.29
C ARG A 541 4.84 -12.97 10.46
N ASP A 542 5.24 -11.96 9.68
CA ASP A 542 4.38 -11.19 8.76
C ASP A 542 3.94 -11.98 7.52
N ALA A 543 3.20 -11.37 6.58
CA ALA A 543 2.69 -12.02 5.37
C ALA A 543 3.80 -12.49 4.41
N LYS A 544 4.96 -11.81 4.36
CA LYS A 544 6.12 -12.22 3.56
C LYS A 544 6.80 -13.44 4.18
N GLY A 545 6.93 -13.43 5.52
CA GLY A 545 7.31 -14.58 6.33
C GLY A 545 6.36 -15.75 6.10
N SER A 546 5.05 -15.50 6.12
CA SER A 546 4.00 -16.50 5.88
C SER A 546 4.03 -17.08 4.47
N TYR A 547 4.31 -16.28 3.42
CA TYR A 547 4.51 -16.78 2.06
C TYR A 547 5.76 -17.67 1.98
N SER A 548 6.86 -17.23 2.58
CA SER A 548 8.10 -18.02 2.61
C SER A 548 7.95 -19.30 3.44
N ASP A 549 7.19 -19.26 4.54
CA ASP A 549 6.92 -20.41 5.40
C ASP A 549 5.88 -21.34 4.78
N ALA A 550 4.90 -20.81 4.03
CA ALA A 550 4.02 -21.60 3.19
C ALA A 550 4.84 -22.32 2.12
N LYS A 551 5.70 -21.61 1.38
CA LYS A 551 6.58 -22.19 0.37
C LYS A 551 7.55 -23.21 0.96
N ASN A 552 8.21 -22.90 2.09
CA ASN A 552 9.12 -23.82 2.77
C ASN A 552 8.39 -25.04 3.34
N GLY A 553 7.20 -24.83 3.90
CA GLY A 553 6.30 -25.88 4.37
C GLY A 553 5.88 -26.80 3.22
N MET A 554 5.54 -26.23 2.06
CA MET A 554 5.23 -26.97 0.81
C MET A 554 6.43 -27.73 0.27
N ASP A 555 7.61 -27.10 0.21
CA ASP A 555 8.83 -27.73 -0.26
C ASP A 555 9.18 -28.92 0.65
N ALA A 556 9.07 -28.77 1.97
CA ALA A 556 9.26 -29.86 2.93
C ALA A 556 8.20 -30.97 2.77
N ILE A 557 6.94 -30.58 2.55
CA ILE A 557 5.79 -31.45 2.28
C ILE A 557 6.00 -32.29 1.02
N GLY A 558 6.27 -31.65 -0.12
CA GLY A 558 6.43 -32.28 -1.42
C GLY A 558 7.68 -33.15 -1.52
N LYS A 559 8.66 -32.94 -0.64
CA LYS A 559 9.89 -33.75 -0.56
C LYS A 559 9.81 -34.90 0.45
N GLY A 560 9.03 -34.79 1.53
CA GLY A 560 8.89 -35.84 2.57
C GLY A 560 7.81 -36.90 2.31
N GLN A 561 6.76 -36.58 1.53
CA GLN A 561 5.53 -37.39 1.48
C GLN A 561 5.58 -38.72 0.74
N ASP A 562 6.47 -38.86 -0.21
CA ASP A 562 6.52 -40.09 -1.01
C ASP A 562 7.33 -41.20 -0.30
N ALA A 563 7.95 -40.87 0.83
CA ALA A 563 8.52 -41.85 1.78
C ALA A 563 7.45 -42.74 2.43
N ILE A 564 6.18 -42.33 2.42
CA ILE A 564 5.06 -43.04 3.04
C ILE A 564 4.77 -44.36 2.32
N GLU A 565 4.93 -44.44 0.99
CA GLU A 565 4.75 -45.69 0.23
C GLU A 565 5.72 -46.80 0.67
N ILE A 566 6.84 -46.42 1.31
CA ILE A 566 7.95 -47.31 1.62
C ILE A 566 7.99 -47.73 3.09
N ILE A 567 7.24 -47.05 3.96
CA ILE A 567 6.95 -47.53 5.32
C ILE A 567 6.08 -48.82 5.28
N GLY A 568 5.49 -49.14 4.11
CA GLY A 568 4.51 -50.19 3.85
C GLY A 568 4.99 -51.67 3.80
N GLY A 569 5.98 -52.06 4.59
CA GLY A 569 6.28 -53.49 4.81
C GLY A 569 5.36 -54.20 5.82
N GLY A 570 4.53 -53.44 6.56
CA GLY A 570 3.67 -53.97 7.63
C GLY A 570 2.33 -53.23 7.80
N PRO A 571 1.42 -53.76 8.65
CA PRO A 571 0.04 -53.28 8.80
C PRO A 571 -0.12 -51.78 9.11
N ALA A 572 0.85 -51.18 9.82
CA ALA A 572 0.86 -49.74 10.13
C ALA A 572 1.31 -48.87 8.95
N GLY A 573 2.23 -49.36 8.09
CA GLY A 573 2.62 -48.67 6.86
C GLY A 573 1.58 -48.82 5.74
N TRP A 574 0.86 -49.95 5.72
CA TRP A 574 -0.32 -50.14 4.89
C TRP A 574 -1.46 -49.18 5.27
N ALA A 575 -1.65 -48.93 6.57
CA ALA A 575 -2.57 -47.92 7.08
C ALA A 575 -2.10 -46.50 6.73
N ALA A 576 -0.84 -46.13 7.00
CA ALA A 576 -0.27 -44.81 6.68
C ALA A 576 -0.42 -44.38 5.21
N GLY A 577 -0.16 -45.28 4.25
CA GLY A 577 -0.24 -44.98 2.81
C GLY A 577 -1.67 -44.94 2.24
N LYS A 578 -2.63 -45.61 2.87
CA LYS A 578 -4.05 -45.61 2.47
C LYS A 578 -4.89 -44.58 3.23
N ILE A 579 -4.45 -44.20 4.44
CA ILE A 579 -5.13 -43.26 5.35
C ILE A 579 -4.72 -41.80 5.06
N GLY A 580 -3.49 -41.53 4.62
CA GLY A 580 -3.07 -40.16 4.31
C GLY A 580 -3.85 -39.55 3.15
N MET A 581 -4.71 -38.57 3.44
CA MET A 581 -5.37 -37.59 2.55
C MET A 581 -6.08 -38.07 1.28
N GLY A 582 -6.16 -39.38 0.99
CA GLY A 582 -6.98 -40.05 -0.05
C GLY A 582 -6.78 -39.63 -1.53
N ILE A 583 -6.19 -38.46 -1.78
CA ILE A 583 -5.48 -38.08 -3.00
C ILE A 583 -4.14 -38.83 -2.95
N PRO A 584 -3.65 -39.45 -4.04
CA PRO A 584 -2.27 -39.91 -4.08
C PRO A 584 -1.39 -38.78 -3.55
N ASN A 585 -0.71 -38.99 -2.41
CA ASN A 585 -0.11 -37.90 -1.63
C ASN A 585 0.86 -37.04 -2.48
N TYR A 586 1.49 -37.65 -3.50
CA TYR A 586 2.29 -36.98 -4.52
C TYR A 586 1.48 -36.00 -5.40
N LEU A 587 0.25 -36.33 -5.79
CA LEU A 587 -0.63 -35.52 -6.64
C LEU A 587 -1.11 -34.29 -5.87
N PHE A 588 -1.43 -34.43 -4.59
CA PHE A 588 -1.79 -33.31 -3.71
C PHE A 588 -0.64 -32.31 -3.58
N GLY A 589 0.58 -32.80 -3.26
CA GLY A 589 1.77 -31.96 -3.20
C GLY A 589 2.01 -31.22 -4.52
N LYS A 590 1.86 -31.90 -5.66
CA LYS A 590 2.10 -31.30 -6.98
C LYS A 590 1.05 -30.31 -7.44
N ILE A 591 -0.22 -30.50 -7.09
CA ILE A 591 -1.25 -29.49 -7.42
C ILE A 591 -1.02 -28.22 -6.60
N LEU A 592 -0.59 -28.38 -5.35
CA LEU A 592 -0.20 -27.24 -4.52
C LEU A 592 1.05 -26.58 -5.09
N ASP A 593 2.14 -27.32 -5.32
CA ASP A 593 3.37 -26.80 -5.97
C ASP A 593 3.03 -26.04 -7.25
N PHE A 594 2.23 -26.60 -8.15
CA PHE A 594 1.83 -25.92 -9.38
C PHE A 594 1.03 -24.65 -9.12
N ASN A 595 0.04 -24.66 -8.22
CA ASN A 595 -0.70 -23.45 -7.86
C ASN A 595 0.28 -22.37 -7.38
N PHE A 596 1.23 -22.72 -6.52
CA PHE A 596 2.18 -21.79 -5.94
C PHE A 596 3.28 -21.35 -6.91
N ASP A 597 3.77 -22.22 -7.79
CA ASP A 597 4.73 -21.90 -8.84
C ASP A 597 4.09 -21.08 -9.95
N ALA A 598 2.85 -21.38 -10.33
CA ALA A 598 2.07 -20.55 -11.24
C ALA A 598 1.93 -19.13 -10.66
N TRP A 599 1.67 -19.00 -9.36
CA TRP A 599 1.58 -17.71 -8.69
C TRP A 599 2.92 -17.02 -8.44
N GLY A 600 3.97 -17.79 -8.15
CA GLY A 600 5.33 -17.28 -8.02
C GLY A 600 5.85 -16.78 -9.36
N LYS A 601 5.55 -17.50 -10.45
CA LYS A 601 5.79 -17.08 -11.83
C LYS A 601 4.93 -15.86 -12.17
N ALA A 602 3.62 -15.85 -11.89
CA ALA A 602 2.75 -14.67 -12.08
C ALA A 602 3.29 -13.42 -11.36
N SER A 603 3.65 -13.55 -10.08
CA SER A 603 4.23 -12.45 -9.31
C SER A 603 5.63 -12.02 -9.76
N ALA A 604 6.39 -12.91 -10.43
CA ALA A 604 7.72 -12.62 -10.96
C ALA A 604 7.73 -12.23 -12.45
N ALA A 605 6.64 -12.52 -13.19
CA ALA A 605 6.53 -12.38 -14.64
C ALA A 605 6.12 -10.97 -15.10
N LEU A 606 6.47 -9.95 -14.32
CA LEU A 606 6.25 -8.55 -14.68
C LEU A 606 7.25 -8.03 -15.75
N GLY A 607 7.70 -8.86 -16.69
CA GLY A 607 8.54 -8.37 -17.79
C GLY A 607 9.18 -9.37 -18.73
N GLY A 608 8.68 -10.61 -18.85
CA GLY A 608 9.43 -11.68 -19.53
C GLY A 608 8.80 -12.34 -20.75
N ASP A 609 7.49 -12.57 -20.77
CA ASP A 609 6.88 -13.44 -21.79
C ASP A 609 6.33 -12.63 -22.98
N PRO A 610 6.49 -13.10 -24.23
CA PRO A 610 6.00 -12.39 -25.40
C PRO A 610 4.48 -12.17 -25.34
N PRO A 611 4.00 -11.00 -25.78
CA PRO A 611 2.59 -10.64 -25.74
C PRO A 611 1.73 -11.66 -26.48
N VAL A 612 0.63 -12.08 -25.86
CA VAL A 612 -0.33 -12.98 -26.51
C VAL A 612 -1.27 -12.16 -27.41
N PRO A 613 -1.40 -12.49 -28.71
CA PRO A 613 -2.14 -11.67 -29.68
C PRO A 613 -3.67 -11.64 -29.49
N ASN A 614 -4.26 -12.47 -28.62
CA ASN A 614 -5.70 -12.47 -28.29
C ASN A 614 -5.98 -11.78 -26.95
N PHE A 615 -5.34 -10.63 -26.70
CA PHE A 615 -5.57 -9.82 -25.50
C PHE A 615 -7.00 -9.27 -25.40
N ASP A 616 -7.80 -9.40 -26.45
CA ASP A 616 -9.19 -8.97 -26.56
C ASP A 616 -10.22 -10.04 -26.14
N GLU A 617 -9.80 -11.00 -25.32
CA GLU A 617 -10.64 -12.04 -24.74
C GLU A 617 -10.40 -12.19 -23.23
N ILE A 618 -11.45 -12.46 -22.47
CA ILE A 618 -11.33 -12.78 -21.03
C ILE A 618 -11.13 -14.28 -20.87
N ALA A 619 -10.08 -14.69 -20.15
CA ALA A 619 -9.85 -16.09 -19.84
C ALA A 619 -10.86 -16.51 -18.76
N MET A 620 -11.60 -17.57 -18.99
CA MET A 620 -12.58 -18.09 -18.02
C MET A 620 -11.99 -19.29 -17.28
N PRO A 621 -12.22 -19.45 -15.97
CA PRO A 621 -11.81 -20.64 -15.24
C PRO A 621 -12.46 -21.89 -15.84
N GLU A 622 -11.66 -22.77 -16.44
CA GLU A 622 -12.15 -24.01 -17.03
C GLU A 622 -12.19 -25.12 -15.95
N PRO A 623 -13.33 -25.83 -15.77
CA PRO A 623 -13.41 -26.90 -14.80
C PRO A 623 -12.35 -27.98 -15.02
N ILE A 624 -11.57 -28.26 -13.99
CA ILE A 624 -10.52 -29.28 -14.01
C ILE A 624 -11.08 -30.58 -13.43
N ALA A 625 -11.16 -31.61 -14.25
CA ALA A 625 -11.50 -32.95 -13.79
C ALA A 625 -10.24 -33.64 -13.25
N LEU A 626 -10.07 -33.62 -11.93
CA LEU A 626 -9.08 -34.46 -11.27
C LEU A 626 -9.59 -35.92 -11.27
N PRO A 627 -8.69 -36.92 -11.45
CA PRO A 627 -9.10 -38.32 -11.49
C PRO A 627 -9.83 -38.72 -10.20
N GLY A 628 -11.03 -39.28 -10.35
CA GLY A 628 -11.84 -39.75 -9.22
C GLY A 628 -11.22 -40.97 -8.54
N PHE A 629 -11.37 -41.05 -7.22
CA PHE A 629 -10.77 -42.14 -6.43
C PHE A 629 -11.61 -43.42 -6.53
N ALA A 630 -10.94 -44.55 -6.77
CA ALA A 630 -11.58 -45.85 -6.65
C ALA A 630 -11.80 -46.15 -5.15
N PRO A 631 -13.05 -46.37 -4.70
CA PRO A 631 -13.35 -46.70 -3.31
C PRO A 631 -12.99 -48.16 -3.06
N GLU A 632 -11.69 -48.46 -3.01
CA GLU A 632 -11.21 -49.81 -2.69
C GLU A 632 -10.45 -49.79 -1.36
N GLN A 633 -11.22 -49.40 -0.33
CA GLN A 633 -11.32 -49.90 1.06
C GLN A 633 -11.68 -48.75 2.00
N GLU A 634 -12.95 -48.75 2.44
CA GLU A 634 -13.55 -47.74 3.31
C GLU A 634 -12.84 -47.67 4.69
N LEU A 635 -12.17 -46.55 4.96
CA LEU A 635 -11.65 -46.18 6.27
C LEU A 635 -12.76 -45.57 7.14
N SER A 636 -13.50 -44.59 6.58
CA SER A 636 -14.79 -44.10 7.05
C SER A 636 -15.47 -43.26 5.95
N PRO A 637 -16.81 -43.16 5.92
CA PRO A 637 -17.52 -42.24 5.02
C PRO A 637 -17.12 -40.77 5.21
N GLU A 638 -16.76 -40.40 6.45
CA GLU A 638 -16.34 -39.04 6.83
C GLU A 638 -14.99 -38.66 6.20
N HIS A 639 -13.99 -39.54 6.28
CA HIS A 639 -12.69 -39.31 5.63
C HIS A 639 -12.82 -39.21 4.11
N THR A 640 -13.59 -40.10 3.50
CA THR A 640 -13.83 -40.10 2.05
C THR A 640 -14.49 -38.78 1.60
N ALA A 641 -15.47 -38.29 2.37
CA ALA A 641 -16.14 -37.03 2.09
C ALA A 641 -15.19 -35.82 2.23
N ALA A 642 -14.37 -35.79 3.29
CA ALA A 642 -13.40 -34.70 3.51
C ALA A 642 -12.37 -34.62 2.39
N VAL A 643 -11.84 -35.77 1.94
CA VAL A 643 -10.89 -35.85 0.82
C VAL A 643 -11.52 -35.40 -0.51
N GLN A 644 -12.77 -35.81 -0.77
CA GLN A 644 -13.47 -35.38 -1.98
C GLN A 644 -13.69 -33.86 -1.96
N ALA A 645 -14.14 -33.30 -0.83
CA ALA A 645 -14.34 -31.87 -0.68
C ALA A 645 -13.04 -31.07 -0.87
N LEU A 646 -11.93 -31.57 -0.33
CA LEU A 646 -10.60 -31.00 -0.57
C LEU A 646 -10.21 -31.04 -2.05
N THR A 647 -10.38 -32.18 -2.71
CA THR A 647 -10.08 -32.37 -4.14
C THR A 647 -10.88 -31.42 -5.03
N ASP A 648 -12.18 -31.28 -4.76
CA ASP A 648 -13.06 -30.37 -5.51
C ASP A 648 -12.64 -28.91 -5.32
N THR A 649 -12.24 -28.53 -4.11
CA THR A 649 -11.78 -27.17 -3.78
C THR A 649 -10.48 -26.85 -4.50
N ILE A 650 -9.53 -27.79 -4.51
CA ILE A 650 -8.28 -27.69 -5.25
C ILE A 650 -8.53 -27.50 -6.74
N ALA A 651 -9.40 -28.33 -7.34
CA ALA A 651 -9.72 -28.27 -8.76
C ALA A 651 -10.34 -26.92 -9.15
N ARG A 652 -11.27 -26.40 -8.34
CA ARG A 652 -11.85 -25.06 -8.54
C ARG A 652 -10.79 -23.97 -8.44
N ASN A 653 -9.95 -24.01 -7.41
CA ASN A 653 -8.94 -22.98 -7.22
C ASN A 653 -7.93 -22.98 -8.37
N LEU A 654 -7.46 -24.15 -8.78
CA LEU A 654 -6.53 -24.33 -9.90
C LEU A 654 -7.10 -23.78 -11.23
N ALA A 655 -8.40 -23.93 -11.46
CA ALA A 655 -9.05 -23.33 -12.63
C ALA A 655 -8.95 -21.79 -12.62
N VAL A 656 -9.13 -21.17 -11.45
CA VAL A 656 -8.99 -19.72 -11.27
C VAL A 656 -7.55 -19.27 -11.49
N VAL A 657 -6.57 -19.98 -10.91
CA VAL A 657 -5.14 -19.68 -11.09
C VAL A 657 -4.74 -19.73 -12.56
N ARG A 658 -5.18 -20.77 -13.30
CA ARG A 658 -4.89 -20.88 -14.73
C ARG A 658 -5.50 -19.73 -15.53
N ALA A 659 -6.72 -19.32 -15.21
CA ALA A 659 -7.35 -18.17 -15.85
C ALA A 659 -6.60 -16.86 -15.53
N ALA A 660 -6.10 -16.70 -14.30
CA ALA A 660 -5.27 -15.56 -13.89
C ALA A 660 -3.99 -15.45 -14.72
N ASN A 661 -3.24 -16.54 -14.87
CA ASN A 661 -2.01 -16.55 -15.68
C ASN A 661 -2.27 -16.12 -17.13
N VAL A 662 -3.29 -16.69 -17.78
CA VAL A 662 -3.64 -16.30 -19.16
C VAL A 662 -4.07 -14.83 -19.23
N THR A 663 -4.77 -14.34 -18.21
CA THR A 663 -5.19 -12.93 -18.11
C THR A 663 -3.99 -11.99 -17.96
N GLU A 664 -2.95 -12.41 -17.23
CA GLU A 664 -1.71 -11.66 -17.06
C GLU A 664 -0.89 -11.58 -18.36
N ASP A 665 -0.76 -12.69 -19.09
CA ASP A 665 -0.09 -12.69 -20.40
C ASP A 665 -0.83 -11.78 -21.40
N ARG A 666 -2.18 -11.79 -21.35
CA ARG A 666 -3.03 -10.92 -22.16
C ARG A 666 -2.96 -9.46 -21.72
N LEU A 667 -2.78 -9.19 -20.44
CA LEU A 667 -2.54 -7.84 -19.94
C LEU A 667 -1.25 -7.27 -20.53
N GLY A 668 -0.16 -8.04 -20.52
CA GLY A 668 1.09 -7.66 -21.19
C GLY A 668 0.89 -7.39 -22.69
N GLY A 669 0.13 -8.25 -23.37
CA GLY A 669 -0.25 -8.05 -24.77
C GLY A 669 -1.04 -6.77 -25.05
N ALA A 670 -1.99 -6.42 -24.18
CA ALA A 670 -2.76 -5.19 -24.31
C ALA A 670 -1.89 -3.94 -24.06
N MET A 671 -0.97 -4.00 -23.10
CA MET A 671 -0.02 -2.91 -22.78
C MET A 671 0.92 -2.64 -23.96
N GLU A 672 1.53 -3.68 -24.53
CA GLU A 672 2.42 -3.55 -25.69
C GLU A 672 1.69 -3.02 -26.92
N ALA A 673 0.43 -3.43 -27.12
CA ALA A 673 -0.42 -2.92 -28.18
C ALA A 673 -0.87 -1.45 -27.95
N GLY A 674 -0.62 -0.88 -26.76
CA GLY A 674 -1.13 0.44 -26.37
C GLY A 674 -2.66 0.51 -26.32
N ASN A 675 -3.31 -0.62 -26.02
CA ASN A 675 -4.77 -0.71 -25.95
C ASN A 675 -5.25 -0.48 -24.51
N ASP A 676 -5.51 0.78 -24.16
CA ASP A 676 -5.91 1.17 -22.81
C ASP A 676 -7.20 0.47 -22.32
N GLU A 677 -8.16 0.23 -23.23
CA GLU A 677 -9.44 -0.43 -22.91
C GLU A 677 -9.21 -1.86 -22.43
N TRP A 678 -8.50 -2.67 -23.24
CA TRP A 678 -8.22 -4.05 -22.88
C TRP A 678 -7.22 -4.16 -21.75
N THR A 679 -6.26 -3.25 -21.64
CA THR A 679 -5.35 -3.23 -20.50
C THR A 679 -6.12 -3.04 -19.19
N THR A 680 -7.08 -2.11 -19.18
CA THR A 680 -7.94 -1.87 -18.00
C THR A 680 -8.73 -3.12 -17.65
N ARG A 681 -9.35 -3.73 -18.66
CA ARG A 681 -10.22 -4.88 -18.48
C ARG A 681 -9.46 -6.12 -17.99
N GLN A 682 -8.29 -6.40 -18.56
CA GLN A 682 -7.45 -7.51 -18.13
C GLN A 682 -6.93 -7.29 -16.70
N ALA A 683 -6.51 -6.06 -16.37
CA ALA A 683 -6.05 -5.72 -15.02
C ALA A 683 -7.14 -5.93 -13.96
N GLN A 684 -8.39 -5.53 -14.24
CA GLN A 684 -9.54 -5.76 -13.35
C GLN A 684 -9.80 -7.25 -13.11
N VAL A 685 -9.85 -8.03 -14.19
CA VAL A 685 -10.09 -9.47 -14.11
C VAL A 685 -8.95 -10.18 -13.38
N LEU A 686 -7.70 -9.76 -13.60
CA LEU A 686 -6.54 -10.32 -12.92
C LEU A 686 -6.61 -10.10 -11.40
N VAL A 687 -6.95 -8.89 -10.95
CA VAL A 687 -7.12 -8.59 -9.52
C VAL A 687 -8.25 -9.43 -8.92
N ASP A 688 -9.37 -9.59 -9.63
CA ASP A 688 -10.49 -10.41 -9.16
C ASP A 688 -10.13 -11.91 -9.09
N TYR A 689 -9.41 -12.45 -10.07
CA TYR A 689 -8.93 -13.83 -10.00
C TYR A 689 -7.91 -14.05 -8.88
N LYS A 690 -7.01 -13.09 -8.61
CA LYS A 690 -6.12 -13.15 -7.42
C LYS A 690 -6.95 -13.21 -6.14
N ARG A 691 -7.98 -12.39 -6.02
CA ARG A 691 -8.91 -12.41 -4.87
C ARG A 691 -9.63 -13.75 -4.74
N GLN A 692 -10.23 -14.24 -5.82
CA GLN A 692 -10.93 -15.54 -5.84
C GLN A 692 -9.98 -16.69 -5.49
N ALA A 693 -8.73 -16.63 -5.94
CA ALA A 693 -7.71 -17.61 -5.60
C ALA A 693 -7.35 -17.56 -4.11
N GLY A 694 -7.24 -16.35 -3.53
CA GLY A 694 -7.06 -16.18 -2.09
C GLY A 694 -8.18 -16.80 -1.26
N LEU A 695 -9.44 -16.57 -1.67
CA LEU A 695 -10.60 -17.21 -1.05
C LEU A 695 -10.55 -18.74 -1.18
N GLY A 696 -10.17 -19.25 -2.37
CA GLY A 696 -9.98 -20.68 -2.60
C GLY A 696 -8.87 -21.29 -1.74
N MET A 697 -7.78 -20.55 -1.49
CA MET A 697 -6.71 -20.97 -0.56
C MET A 697 -7.22 -21.10 0.88
N MET A 698 -8.02 -20.14 1.34
CA MET A 698 -8.65 -20.24 2.66
C MET A 698 -9.59 -21.45 2.76
N GLU A 699 -10.42 -21.70 1.74
CA GLU A 699 -11.28 -22.89 1.70
C GLU A 699 -10.42 -24.17 1.71
N MET A 700 -9.33 -24.23 0.93
CA MET A 700 -8.42 -25.37 0.93
C MET A 700 -7.82 -25.64 2.32
N ALA A 701 -7.44 -24.59 3.06
CA ALA A 701 -6.94 -24.72 4.42
C ALA A 701 -7.99 -25.36 5.35
N GLU A 702 -9.25 -24.91 5.27
CA GLU A 702 -10.37 -25.52 6.00
C GLU A 702 -10.57 -26.99 5.63
N ARG A 703 -10.50 -27.32 4.33
CA ARG A 703 -10.62 -28.71 3.87
C ARG A 703 -9.47 -29.61 4.31
N ILE A 704 -8.25 -29.07 4.48
CA ILE A 704 -7.14 -29.83 5.06
C ILE A 704 -7.44 -30.18 6.51
N ASP A 705 -7.94 -29.22 7.29
CA ASP A 705 -8.34 -29.46 8.69
C ASP A 705 -9.48 -30.47 8.81
N ASP A 706 -10.48 -30.43 7.92
CA ASP A 706 -11.56 -31.42 7.84
C ASP A 706 -10.97 -32.84 7.66
N VAL A 707 -9.95 -32.99 6.80
CA VAL A 707 -9.29 -34.28 6.59
C VAL A 707 -8.49 -34.69 7.84
N LEU A 708 -7.69 -33.79 8.43
CA LEU A 708 -6.94 -34.07 9.67
C LEU A 708 -7.87 -34.48 10.81
N GLN A 709 -9.03 -33.85 10.92
CA GLN A 709 -10.03 -34.20 11.93
C GLN A 709 -10.65 -35.57 11.66
N ALA A 710 -10.98 -35.89 10.40
CA ALA A 710 -11.49 -37.20 10.02
C ALA A 710 -10.47 -38.33 10.32
N LEU A 711 -9.17 -38.04 10.23
CA LEU A 711 -8.09 -38.95 10.60
C LEU A 711 -7.99 -39.21 12.10
N ARG A 712 -8.06 -38.16 12.91
CA ARG A 712 -8.14 -38.28 14.38
C ARG A 712 -9.37 -39.07 14.80
N ASN A 713 -10.52 -38.82 14.17
CA ASN A 713 -11.76 -39.57 14.41
C ASN A 713 -11.61 -41.06 14.06
N ALA A 714 -10.76 -41.39 13.09
CA ALA A 714 -10.39 -42.76 12.73
C ALA A 714 -9.28 -43.37 13.62
N GLY A 715 -8.79 -42.65 14.62
CA GLY A 715 -7.76 -43.11 15.57
C GLY A 715 -6.32 -42.92 15.10
N VAL A 716 -6.07 -42.00 14.16
CA VAL A 716 -4.73 -41.64 13.69
C VAL A 716 -4.36 -40.27 14.22
N ASP A 717 -3.59 -40.25 15.32
CA ASP A 717 -3.17 -39.03 15.99
C ASP A 717 -1.82 -38.49 15.50
N GLU A 718 -0.91 -39.38 15.06
CA GLU A 718 0.45 -39.04 14.58
C GLU A 718 0.82 -39.88 13.35
N LEU A 719 1.52 -39.27 12.39
CA LEU A 719 2.02 -39.97 11.20
C LEU A 719 3.50 -39.65 10.94
N ILE A 720 4.37 -40.41 11.59
CA ILE A 720 5.81 -40.16 11.58
C ILE A 720 6.50 -40.73 10.33
N ILE A 721 7.10 -39.84 9.55
CA ILE A 721 8.03 -40.17 8.45
C ILE A 721 9.44 -40.23 9.03
N THR A 722 10.14 -41.35 8.81
CA THR A 722 11.52 -41.54 9.31
C THR A 722 12.55 -41.26 8.22
N PRO A 723 13.79 -40.85 8.55
CA PRO A 723 14.84 -40.63 7.55
C PRO A 723 15.10 -41.88 6.69
N ALA A 724 15.04 -43.08 7.30
CA ALA A 724 15.21 -44.34 6.59
C ALA A 724 14.11 -44.60 5.54
N ALA A 725 12.88 -44.14 5.78
CA ALA A 725 11.81 -44.24 4.80
C ALA A 725 12.06 -43.30 3.60
N VAL A 726 12.59 -42.10 3.86
CA VAL A 726 12.97 -41.14 2.83
C VAL A 726 14.12 -41.67 1.97
N GLU A 727 15.16 -42.25 2.58
CA GLU A 727 16.29 -42.84 1.85
C GLU A 727 15.85 -43.95 0.89
N ALA A 728 14.97 -44.84 1.36
CA ALA A 728 14.46 -45.92 0.54
C ALA A 728 13.57 -45.40 -0.62
N TYR A 729 12.84 -44.30 -0.42
CA TYR A 729 12.13 -43.60 -1.49
C TYR A 729 13.04 -42.99 -2.55
N GLN A 730 14.06 -42.27 -2.11
CA GLN A 730 15.06 -41.73 -3.04
C GLN A 730 15.73 -42.85 -3.83
N GLN A 731 15.90 -44.03 -3.21
CA GLN A 731 16.44 -45.19 -3.91
C GLN A 731 15.49 -45.74 -4.98
N ARG A 732 14.16 -45.81 -4.74
CA ARG A 732 13.16 -46.14 -5.77
C ARG A 732 13.24 -45.16 -6.94
N LEU A 733 13.25 -43.86 -6.65
CA LEU A 733 13.35 -42.82 -7.67
C LEU A 733 14.62 -42.94 -8.51
N ARG A 734 15.77 -43.27 -7.90
CA ARG A 734 17.03 -43.52 -8.63
C ARG A 734 16.94 -44.72 -9.57
N THR A 735 16.14 -45.74 -9.26
CA THR A 735 16.06 -46.98 -10.04
C THR A 735 14.94 -47.00 -11.06
N GLU A 736 13.78 -46.46 -10.72
CA GLU A 736 12.54 -46.60 -11.48
C GLU A 736 12.05 -45.26 -12.05
N GLY A 737 12.52 -44.13 -11.51
CA GLY A 737 11.99 -42.81 -11.80
C GLY A 737 10.53 -42.67 -11.36
N PHE A 738 9.83 -41.70 -11.93
CA PHE A 738 8.37 -41.57 -11.77
C PHE A 738 7.62 -42.68 -12.53
N ASP A 739 6.58 -43.24 -11.95
CA ASP A 739 5.73 -44.23 -12.58
C ASP A 739 4.76 -43.59 -13.60
N ALA A 740 3.90 -44.42 -14.22
CA ALA A 740 2.97 -43.97 -15.25
C ALA A 740 1.86 -43.07 -14.72
N GLN A 741 1.43 -43.25 -13.47
CA GLN A 741 0.40 -42.41 -12.83
C GLN A 741 1.01 -41.07 -12.41
N GLU A 742 2.23 -41.08 -11.86
CA GLU A 742 3.00 -39.88 -11.52
C GLU A 742 3.24 -39.01 -12.76
N ARG A 743 3.58 -39.61 -13.91
CA ARG A 743 3.72 -38.89 -15.20
C ARG A 743 2.39 -38.39 -15.76
N GLN A 744 1.32 -39.18 -15.67
CA GLN A 744 0.00 -38.78 -16.15
C GLN A 744 -0.55 -37.60 -15.32
N ALA A 745 -0.32 -37.61 -14.01
CA ALA A 745 -0.61 -36.49 -13.12
C ALA A 745 0.16 -35.23 -13.53
N ALA A 746 1.48 -35.34 -13.76
CA ALA A 746 2.30 -34.23 -14.24
C ALA A 746 1.73 -33.62 -15.54
N GLN A 747 1.30 -34.45 -16.48
CA GLN A 747 0.66 -34.00 -17.73
C GLN A 747 -0.68 -33.28 -17.51
N ILE A 748 -1.54 -33.77 -16.61
CA ILE A 748 -2.81 -33.10 -16.27
C ILE A 748 -2.55 -31.70 -15.68
N LEU A 749 -1.46 -31.56 -14.94
CA LEU A 749 -1.05 -30.31 -14.32
C LEU A 749 -0.31 -29.36 -15.25
N GLY A 750 0.04 -29.81 -16.47
CA GLY A 750 0.77 -29.00 -17.45
C GLY A 750 2.28 -28.92 -17.15
N ILE A 751 2.80 -29.83 -16.33
CA ILE A 751 4.23 -29.96 -16.03
C ILE A 751 4.89 -30.63 -17.24
N THR A 752 5.95 -30.01 -17.75
CA THR A 752 6.73 -30.54 -18.87
C THR A 752 7.61 -31.71 -18.44
N ASP A 753 8.03 -32.55 -19.38
CA ASP A 753 8.98 -33.65 -19.09
C ASP A 753 10.31 -33.12 -18.52
N GLU A 754 10.72 -31.91 -18.92
CA GLU A 754 11.94 -31.24 -18.45
C GLU A 754 11.82 -30.78 -16.99
N GLU A 755 10.69 -30.16 -16.62
CA GLU A 755 10.40 -29.81 -15.23
C GLU A 755 10.29 -31.08 -14.37
N LEU A 756 9.73 -32.16 -14.91
CA LEU A 756 9.61 -33.44 -14.21
C LEU A 756 10.99 -34.08 -13.93
N ASP A 757 11.93 -34.00 -14.87
CA ASP A 757 13.30 -34.47 -14.67
C ASP A 757 14.08 -33.61 -13.65
N ALA A 758 13.86 -32.30 -13.64
CA ALA A 758 14.44 -31.39 -12.65
C ALA A 758 13.94 -31.72 -11.23
N MET A 759 12.64 -31.97 -11.08
CA MET A 759 12.04 -32.44 -9.83
C MET A 759 12.62 -33.78 -9.36
N LEU A 760 12.82 -34.73 -10.29
CA LEU A 760 13.41 -36.03 -9.96
C LEU A 760 14.81 -35.87 -9.38
N ALA A 761 15.64 -35.01 -9.98
CA ALA A 761 16.99 -34.73 -9.51
C ALA A 761 17.00 -34.07 -8.13
N GLU A 762 16.13 -33.08 -7.89
CA GLU A 762 16.02 -32.40 -6.60
C GLU A 762 15.61 -33.38 -5.48
N ARG A 763 14.62 -34.23 -5.73
CA ARG A 763 14.12 -35.22 -4.75
C ARG A 763 15.18 -36.24 -4.37
N ILE A 764 15.97 -36.68 -5.35
CA ILE A 764 17.09 -37.60 -5.13
C ILE A 764 18.20 -36.97 -4.26
N ALA A 765 18.34 -35.64 -4.29
CA ALA A 765 19.39 -34.88 -3.62
C ALA A 765 19.01 -34.33 -2.23
N GLY A 766 17.72 -34.32 -1.86
CA GLY A 766 17.24 -33.81 -0.57
C GLY A 766 17.81 -34.55 0.65
N ASP A 767 18.04 -33.85 1.77
CA ASP A 767 18.51 -34.45 3.02
C ASP A 767 17.38 -35.26 3.70
N PRO A 768 17.53 -36.59 3.89
CA PRO A 768 16.53 -37.43 4.54
C PRO A 768 16.10 -36.96 5.94
N ASN A 769 16.97 -36.28 6.68
CA ASN A 769 16.63 -35.78 8.02
C ASN A 769 15.75 -34.53 7.97
N ALA A 770 15.91 -33.70 6.94
CA ALA A 770 15.07 -32.52 6.73
C ALA A 770 13.66 -32.89 6.20
N LEU A 771 13.52 -34.10 5.67
CA LEU A 771 12.29 -34.62 5.05
C LEU A 771 11.52 -35.58 5.95
N ALA A 772 12.08 -35.91 7.11
CA ALA A 772 11.45 -36.69 8.16
C ALA A 772 10.68 -35.77 9.13
N GLY A 773 9.65 -36.30 9.80
CA GLY A 773 8.82 -35.52 10.72
C GLY A 773 7.41 -36.08 10.87
N ASP A 774 6.57 -35.42 11.66
CA ASP A 774 5.14 -35.73 11.74
C ASP A 774 4.37 -35.06 10.60
N LEU A 775 3.72 -35.87 9.77
CA LEU A 775 2.90 -35.35 8.68
C LEU A 775 1.64 -34.63 9.21
N MET A 776 1.07 -35.07 10.33
CA MET A 776 -0.12 -34.41 10.90
C MET A 776 0.19 -32.98 11.33
N GLU A 777 1.31 -32.76 12.01
CA GLU A 777 1.84 -31.43 12.36
C GLU A 777 2.15 -30.60 11.11
N SER A 778 2.93 -31.14 10.18
CA SER A 778 3.31 -30.45 8.94
C SER A 778 2.11 -30.01 8.09
N ARG A 779 1.05 -30.83 8.02
CA ARG A 779 -0.20 -30.47 7.31
C ARG A 779 -0.99 -29.37 7.99
N ALA A 780 -1.00 -29.35 9.32
CA ALA A 780 -1.63 -28.28 10.06
C ALA A 780 -0.89 -26.94 9.85
N GLU A 781 0.45 -26.97 9.93
CA GLU A 781 1.28 -25.78 9.64
C GLU A 781 1.06 -25.26 8.22
N PHE A 782 0.95 -26.17 7.25
CA PHE A 782 0.66 -25.81 5.87
C PHE A 782 -0.74 -25.23 5.66
N ALA A 783 -1.77 -25.82 6.29
CA ALA A 783 -3.12 -25.26 6.26
C ALA A 783 -3.14 -23.84 6.83
N ASP A 784 -2.42 -23.60 7.93
CA ASP A 784 -2.29 -22.27 8.50
C ASP A 784 -1.58 -21.32 7.53
N ALA A 785 -0.43 -21.70 6.97
CA ALA A 785 0.30 -20.85 6.03
C ALA A 785 -0.51 -20.53 4.76
N LEU A 786 -1.26 -21.50 4.25
CA LEU A 786 -2.18 -21.36 3.12
C LEU A 786 -3.34 -20.39 3.43
N TRP A 787 -3.89 -20.48 4.63
CA TRP A 787 -4.93 -19.57 5.10
C TRP A 787 -4.41 -18.13 5.21
N TRP A 788 -3.22 -17.93 5.77
CA TRP A 788 -2.58 -16.61 5.90
C TRP A 788 -2.30 -15.98 4.54
N LEU A 789 -1.80 -16.76 3.57
CA LEU A 789 -1.64 -16.27 2.20
C LEU A 789 -2.99 -15.91 1.57
N GLY A 790 -3.97 -16.81 1.69
CA GLY A 790 -5.30 -16.61 1.15
C GLY A 790 -5.98 -15.35 1.69
N MET A 791 -5.79 -15.05 2.98
CA MET A 791 -6.27 -13.82 3.62
C MET A 791 -5.65 -12.55 3.02
N GLY A 792 -4.36 -12.55 2.70
CA GLY A 792 -3.70 -11.39 2.09
C GLY A 792 -4.33 -11.01 0.74
N TRP A 793 -4.79 -12.01 -0.01
CA TRP A 793 -5.38 -11.81 -1.34
C TRP A 793 -6.90 -11.67 -1.33
N SER A 794 -7.60 -12.29 -0.38
CA SER A 794 -9.05 -12.14 -0.25
C SER A 794 -9.48 -10.70 0.08
N ASN A 795 -8.55 -9.92 0.63
CA ASN A 795 -8.68 -8.48 0.85
C ASN A 795 -8.62 -7.63 -0.43
N LEU A 796 -8.16 -8.19 -1.57
CA LEU A 796 -8.21 -7.48 -2.85
C LEU A 796 -9.67 -7.15 -3.21
N PRO A 797 -9.92 -6.02 -3.89
CA PRO A 797 -11.28 -5.68 -4.30
C PRO A 797 -11.87 -6.66 -5.31
N ALA A 798 -13.19 -6.83 -5.26
CA ALA A 798 -13.92 -7.63 -6.23
C ALA A 798 -14.13 -6.86 -7.53
N ALA A 799 -14.08 -7.55 -8.68
CA ALA A 799 -14.66 -7.01 -9.91
C ALA A 799 -16.19 -6.93 -9.79
N GLU A 800 -16.83 -6.10 -10.62
CA GLU A 800 -18.30 -6.18 -10.72
C GLU A 800 -18.66 -7.55 -11.31
N PRO A 801 -19.73 -8.20 -10.80
CA PRO A 801 -20.22 -9.41 -11.46
C PRO A 801 -20.56 -9.05 -12.91
N ALA A 802 -20.01 -9.79 -13.86
CA ALA A 802 -20.35 -9.64 -15.27
C ALA A 802 -21.86 -9.85 -15.43
N GLY A 803 -22.58 -8.76 -15.74
CA GLY A 803 -24.02 -8.78 -16.03
C GLY A 803 -24.35 -9.44 -17.35
#